data_AF-V9KB95-F1
#
_entry.id   AF-V9KB95-F1
#
_cell.length_a   1.000
_cell.length_b   1.000
_cell.length_c   1.000
_cell.angle_alpha   90.00
_cell.angle_beta   90.00
_cell.angle_gamma   90.00
#
_symmetry.space_group_name_H-M   'P 1'
#
loop_
_entity.id
_entity.type
_entity.pdbx_description
1 polymer ?
#
loop_
_entity_poly.entity_id
_entity_poly.type
_entity_poly.pdbx_seq_one_letter_code
_entity_poly.pdbx_strand_id
1 'polypeptide(L)'
;MALWDEAGAGAGAGTDKPRRADATTSFLRAARSGNLDKLLDQLKEGADINTCNQNGLNGLHLASKEGHVKLVSELLHNGIILETVTKKGNTALHIAALAGQEQVVKELVNYGANINAQSQKGFTPLYMAAQENHLEVVKFLLENGGNQNVATEDGFTPLAVALQQGHENVVAALINYGMKGKVSLPALHIAARNDDTRTAAVLLQNDPNPDVLSKTGFTPLHIAAHYEKLNVAHMLLTRGADINFTPKNGITALHIAARRGNTMMVRLLLDRGAQIDARTKDELTPLHCAARNGHVRIMEILLDRETPIQAKTKNGLSPIHMAAQGDHLDCVRLLLQYKAEIDDVTLDNLTPLHVAAHCGHHKVAKVLLDKGAKPSARALNGFTPLHIACKKNHLRVMELLMKNGASLEAVTESGLTPLHVAAFMGNLNIVTKLLQHGASPNVSNVKVETPLHMAARAGQTDVARFLLQNKASVDAKAKDDQTSLHCAARLGHMEVVRILLDSGGSPNASTTSGHTPLHIATREGHLEVVEALLDHGALQSCMTKKGFTPLHITAKYGKLQVAELLLQHGAQPSAAGKSGLTPLHVAVHHDHHDIVNLLLSHNASPHATARNGYTPLHIAAKQNQTEIAESLLQHGASANTESFQGVSSLHLASQEGHTHMVSLLIANQANISLASKTGLTSLHLAAQEDRLSVAEILIEHGASTESITRTGYTPLHMACHYGNINIVKFLLQHGANVNCKTKIGYTPLHQAAQQGHTDIVTLLLKHDASPNEITMNGSTALAIAKRLGYISVTDVLKAVTDETMSVTITQKHRLSFPETVDEILDVSEDEGTHNILGEEFLGNDGGKYLKVENSKEQDEEFLAVKKSLEYDVSYSPGEHRTTLAIPEAGAMKEQVAGQGEQAQASVSFSKDFDEDSFTPSSPATETSDNISPIASPVHTGSLIATSSPTAQTAHNISPTASPIRTGFLVSFMVDARGGSMRGSRHNGLRVIIPPRTCNAPTRITCRLVKSQKLVSPPPLVEGEGLASRVIALGPAGAQFLGPVIVEIPHFASVEHPDRELVILRSDNGSVWKEHRNRCGTETLEQILNGMDEDLDCREELERKRVSRIVSMDFPLYFAVISRIRQDSDWIGPEGGVVNSSLVPLVQTSFPQSAVTKKVRLALQVQRGGA
;
A
#
# COMPACT_ATOMS: atom_id res chain seq x y z
N MET A 1 -47.45 19.07 -11.83
CA MET A 1 -47.75 19.20 -13.28
C MET A 1 -46.49 19.47 -14.13
N ALA A 2 -45.52 18.54 -14.16
CA ALA A 2 -44.38 18.55 -15.10
C ALA A 2 -43.91 17.10 -15.32
N LEU A 3 -44.57 16.39 -16.24
CA LEU A 3 -44.18 15.04 -16.69
C LEU A 3 -44.72 14.70 -18.09
N TRP A 4 -45.12 15.73 -18.85
CA TRP A 4 -45.79 15.59 -20.14
C TRP A 4 -45.22 16.66 -21.08
N ASP A 5 -44.11 16.32 -21.75
CA ASP A 5 -43.63 17.13 -22.87
C ASP A 5 -44.49 16.88 -24.10
N GLU A 6 -44.86 18.00 -24.72
CA GLU A 6 -45.54 18.11 -26.00
C GLU A 6 -44.66 17.54 -27.14
N ALA A 7 -45.31 16.94 -28.13
CA ALA A 7 -44.78 16.90 -29.48
C ALA A 7 -45.94 17.23 -30.43
N GLY A 8 -45.93 18.47 -30.89
CA GLY A 8 -46.77 19.00 -31.95
C GLY A 8 -46.48 18.36 -33.30
N ALA A 9 -47.42 18.60 -34.21
CA ALA A 9 -47.50 18.04 -35.55
C ALA A 9 -46.33 18.44 -36.46
N GLY A 10 -45.81 17.46 -37.20
CA GLY A 10 -44.96 17.66 -38.38
C GLY A 10 -45.43 16.73 -39.49
N ALA A 11 -45.94 17.32 -40.58
CA ALA A 11 -46.37 16.61 -41.78
C ALA A 11 -45.15 16.12 -42.59
N GLY A 12 -45.19 14.87 -43.05
CA GLY A 12 -44.24 14.31 -43.99
C GLY A 12 -44.83 13.08 -44.67
N ALA A 13 -45.10 13.19 -45.97
CA ALA A 13 -45.64 12.13 -46.82
C ALA A 13 -44.53 11.18 -47.29
N GLY A 14 -44.81 9.87 -47.35
CA GLY A 14 -43.90 8.88 -47.96
C GLY A 14 -44.23 7.41 -47.68
N THR A 15 -45.08 6.83 -48.53
CA THR A 15 -45.10 5.43 -49.05
C THR A 15 -45.19 4.20 -48.11
N ASP A 16 -46.34 3.53 -48.25
CA ASP A 16 -46.68 2.10 -48.18
C ASP A 16 -46.51 1.22 -46.91
N LYS A 17 -47.69 0.74 -46.45
CA LYS A 17 -48.12 0.00 -45.22
C LYS A 17 -48.22 0.86 -43.96
N PRO A 18 -49.33 0.85 -43.16
CA PRO A 18 -50.32 -0.24 -42.97
C PRO A 18 -51.80 0.17 -42.67
N ARG A 19 -52.82 -0.48 -43.30
CA ARG A 19 -54.26 -0.32 -42.91
C ARG A 19 -54.57 -0.65 -41.43
N ARG A 20 -53.70 -1.38 -40.73
CA ARG A 20 -53.87 -1.76 -39.31
C ARG A 20 -53.43 -0.67 -38.30
N ALA A 21 -52.51 0.24 -38.67
CA ALA A 21 -52.10 1.34 -37.77
C ALA A 21 -53.12 2.49 -37.72
N ASP A 22 -53.83 2.73 -38.82
CA ASP A 22 -54.91 3.74 -38.85
C ASP A 22 -56.11 3.32 -38.00
N ALA A 23 -56.47 2.03 -38.02
CA ALA A 23 -57.58 1.48 -37.21
C ALA A 23 -57.29 1.52 -35.70
N THR A 24 -56.08 1.12 -35.28
CA THR A 24 -55.65 1.18 -33.87
C THR A 24 -55.56 2.62 -33.36
N THR A 25 -55.04 3.54 -34.19
CA THR A 25 -55.00 4.98 -33.86
C THR A 25 -56.41 5.57 -33.77
N SER A 26 -57.32 5.17 -34.64
CA SER A 26 -58.73 5.60 -34.63
C SER A 26 -59.46 5.12 -33.37
N PHE A 27 -59.25 3.86 -32.96
CA PHE A 27 -59.79 3.28 -31.73
C PHE A 27 -59.35 4.02 -30.47
N LEU A 28 -58.04 4.28 -30.34
CA LEU A 28 -57.50 5.02 -29.20
C LEU A 28 -57.97 6.48 -29.17
N ARG A 29 -58.19 7.12 -30.33
CA ARG A 29 -58.80 8.46 -30.38
C ARG A 29 -60.26 8.44 -29.93
N ALA A 30 -61.04 7.44 -30.36
CA ALA A 30 -62.43 7.27 -29.93
C ALA A 30 -62.53 7.07 -28.41
N ALA A 31 -61.62 6.26 -27.84
CA ALA A 31 -61.52 6.05 -26.40
C ALA A 31 -61.19 7.34 -25.65
N ARG A 32 -60.25 8.14 -26.14
CA ARG A 32 -59.88 9.43 -25.55
C ARG A 32 -61.01 10.47 -25.65
N SER A 33 -61.73 10.52 -26.76
CA SER A 33 -62.85 11.46 -26.95
C SER A 33 -64.14 11.03 -26.25
N GLY A 34 -64.18 9.85 -25.61
CA GLY A 34 -65.38 9.34 -24.94
C GLY A 34 -66.50 8.91 -25.90
N ASN A 35 -66.18 8.64 -27.17
CA ASN A 35 -67.18 8.31 -28.18
C ASN A 35 -67.50 6.80 -28.11
N LEU A 36 -68.46 6.46 -27.24
CA LEU A 36 -68.86 5.09 -26.94
C LEU A 36 -69.38 4.34 -28.17
N ASP A 37 -70.25 4.97 -28.96
CA ASP A 37 -70.88 4.34 -30.12
C ASP A 37 -69.83 3.92 -31.15
N LYS A 38 -68.92 4.85 -31.49
CA LYS A 38 -67.83 4.59 -32.43
C LYS A 38 -66.86 3.52 -31.91
N LEU A 39 -66.62 3.48 -30.61
CA LEU A 39 -65.72 2.49 -30.02
C LEU A 39 -66.35 1.08 -30.03
N LEU A 40 -67.65 0.97 -29.72
CA LEU A 40 -68.37 -0.31 -29.76
C LEU A 40 -68.50 -0.86 -31.18
N ASP A 41 -68.75 0.01 -32.16
CA ASP A 41 -68.79 -0.39 -33.56
C ASP A 41 -67.42 -0.92 -34.02
N GLN A 42 -66.32 -0.29 -33.60
CA GLN A 42 -64.96 -0.77 -33.89
C GLN A 42 -64.63 -2.10 -33.20
N LEU A 43 -65.14 -2.35 -31.99
CA LEU A 43 -65.01 -3.65 -31.33
C LEU A 43 -65.77 -4.75 -32.09
N LYS A 44 -66.99 -4.45 -32.58
CA LYS A 44 -67.77 -5.38 -33.43
C LYS A 44 -67.08 -5.66 -34.77
N GLU A 45 -66.37 -4.68 -35.31
CA GLU A 45 -65.53 -4.81 -36.53
C GLU A 45 -64.22 -5.60 -36.29
N GLY A 46 -63.97 -6.07 -35.07
CA GLY A 46 -62.82 -6.92 -34.72
C GLY A 46 -61.56 -6.15 -34.31
N ALA A 47 -61.69 -4.90 -33.85
CA ALA A 47 -60.58 -4.18 -33.24
C ALA A 47 -60.10 -4.88 -31.96
N ASP A 48 -58.78 -5.00 -31.79
CA ASP A 48 -58.20 -5.52 -30.57
C ASP A 48 -58.38 -4.51 -29.43
N ILE A 49 -59.22 -4.86 -28.45
CA ILE A 49 -59.54 -4.03 -27.28
C ILE A 49 -58.30 -3.67 -26.44
N ASN A 50 -57.26 -4.50 -26.46
CA ASN A 50 -56.02 -4.30 -25.71
C ASN A 50 -54.94 -3.56 -26.52
N THR A 51 -55.27 -3.08 -27.72
CA THR A 51 -54.33 -2.27 -28.51
C THR A 51 -53.86 -1.05 -27.72
N CYS A 52 -52.58 -0.70 -27.86
CA CYS A 52 -51.98 0.40 -27.14
C CYS A 52 -51.10 1.26 -28.05
N ASN A 53 -50.89 2.51 -27.66
CA ASN A 53 -49.96 3.40 -28.36
C ASN A 53 -48.49 3.10 -28.01
N GLN A 54 -47.57 3.86 -28.58
CA GLN A 54 -46.13 3.71 -28.35
C GLN A 54 -45.69 3.82 -26.88
N ASN A 55 -46.52 4.39 -25.99
CA ASN A 55 -46.26 4.53 -24.56
C ASN A 55 -46.93 3.44 -23.71
N GLY A 56 -47.61 2.47 -24.35
CA GLY A 56 -48.36 1.41 -23.68
C GLY A 56 -49.73 1.84 -23.15
N LEU A 57 -50.28 2.98 -23.60
CA LEU A 57 -51.64 3.41 -23.23
C LEU A 57 -52.67 2.74 -24.14
N ASN A 58 -53.57 1.96 -23.55
CA ASN A 58 -54.73 1.36 -24.22
C ASN A 58 -56.00 2.22 -24.07
N GLY A 59 -57.13 1.74 -24.62
CA GLY A 59 -58.42 2.42 -24.52
C GLY A 59 -58.87 2.70 -23.09
N LEU A 60 -58.62 1.76 -22.16
CA LEU A 60 -58.95 1.93 -20.73
C LEU A 60 -58.16 3.08 -20.11
N HIS A 61 -56.84 3.13 -20.30
CA HIS A 61 -56.01 4.21 -19.77
C HIS A 61 -56.46 5.61 -20.23
N LEU A 62 -56.81 5.75 -21.52
CA LEU A 62 -57.23 7.01 -22.10
C LEU A 62 -58.63 7.43 -21.60
N ALA A 63 -59.57 6.49 -21.55
CA ALA A 63 -60.91 6.73 -21.01
C ALA A 63 -60.85 7.09 -19.51
N SER A 64 -59.99 6.41 -18.75
CA SER A 64 -59.79 6.66 -17.32
C SER A 64 -59.15 8.01 -17.01
N LYS A 65 -58.29 8.53 -17.90
CA LYS A 65 -57.70 9.88 -17.76
C LYS A 65 -58.74 10.98 -17.90
N GLU A 66 -59.58 10.86 -18.93
CA GLU A 66 -60.52 11.91 -19.33
C GLU A 66 -61.86 11.83 -18.57
N GLY A 67 -62.07 10.78 -17.75
CA GLY A 67 -63.24 10.68 -16.87
C GLY A 67 -64.46 10.02 -17.50
N HIS A 68 -64.31 9.27 -18.59
CA HIS A 68 -65.43 8.69 -19.35
C HIS A 68 -65.99 7.43 -18.68
N VAL A 69 -66.71 7.58 -17.56
CA VAL A 69 -67.19 6.47 -16.71
C VAL A 69 -67.94 5.39 -17.50
N LYS A 70 -68.94 5.77 -18.31
CA LYS A 70 -69.73 4.81 -19.12
C LYS A 70 -68.87 3.99 -20.07
N LEU A 71 -67.87 4.63 -20.67
CA LEU A 71 -66.95 3.98 -21.58
C LEU A 71 -65.99 3.04 -20.84
N VAL A 72 -65.53 3.43 -19.65
CA VAL A 72 -64.72 2.58 -18.77
C VAL A 72 -65.50 1.32 -18.37
N SER A 73 -66.74 1.46 -17.89
CA SER A 73 -67.60 0.31 -17.57
C SER A 73 -67.78 -0.61 -18.77
N GLU A 74 -68.06 -0.06 -19.96
CA GLU A 74 -68.27 -0.85 -21.17
C GLU A 74 -66.99 -1.58 -21.62
N LEU A 75 -65.83 -0.92 -21.58
CA LEU A 75 -64.55 -1.55 -21.88
C LEU A 75 -64.25 -2.73 -20.93
N LEU A 76 -64.57 -2.58 -19.64
CA LEU A 76 -64.41 -3.65 -18.64
C LEU A 76 -65.36 -4.82 -18.87
N HIS A 77 -66.64 -4.55 -19.19
CA HIS A 77 -67.60 -5.59 -19.57
C HIS A 77 -67.19 -6.36 -20.83
N ASN A 78 -66.55 -5.69 -21.80
CA ASN A 78 -66.05 -6.29 -23.03
C ASN A 78 -64.67 -6.96 -22.86
N GLY A 79 -64.21 -7.17 -21.61
CA GLY A 79 -63.04 -8.00 -21.32
C GLY A 79 -61.69 -7.33 -21.55
N ILE A 80 -61.60 -6.00 -21.51
CA ILE A 80 -60.29 -5.32 -21.48
C ILE A 80 -59.52 -5.73 -20.21
N ILE A 81 -58.21 -5.92 -20.32
CA ILE A 81 -57.40 -6.35 -19.18
C ILE A 81 -57.20 -5.16 -18.23
N LEU A 82 -57.83 -5.24 -17.05
CA LEU A 82 -57.86 -4.18 -16.02
C LEU A 82 -56.46 -3.75 -15.55
N GLU A 83 -55.60 -4.73 -15.23
CA GLU A 83 -54.24 -4.51 -14.70
C GLU A 83 -53.18 -4.32 -15.80
N THR A 84 -53.59 -3.87 -16.98
CA THR A 84 -52.63 -3.45 -18.02
C THR A 84 -51.83 -2.26 -17.51
N VAL A 85 -50.52 -2.31 -17.74
CA VAL A 85 -49.60 -1.24 -17.35
C VAL A 85 -49.01 -0.55 -18.57
N THR A 86 -48.90 0.77 -18.48
CA THR A 86 -48.12 1.56 -19.44
C THR A 86 -46.63 1.25 -19.35
N LYS A 87 -45.82 1.80 -20.28
CA LYS A 87 -44.34 1.71 -20.22
C LYS A 87 -43.72 2.25 -18.93
N LYS A 88 -44.44 3.07 -18.14
CA LYS A 88 -44.00 3.60 -16.84
C LYS A 88 -44.54 2.78 -15.65
N GLY A 89 -45.22 1.66 -15.91
CA GLY A 89 -45.84 0.83 -14.88
C GLY A 89 -47.20 1.34 -14.37
N ASN A 90 -47.77 2.40 -14.95
CA ASN A 90 -49.05 2.94 -14.48
C ASN A 90 -50.22 2.09 -14.99
N THR A 91 -51.13 1.71 -14.10
CA THR A 91 -52.44 1.10 -14.40
C THR A 91 -53.49 2.17 -14.69
N ALA A 92 -54.69 1.77 -15.15
CA ALA A 92 -55.79 2.70 -15.33
C ALA A 92 -56.18 3.41 -14.01
N LEU A 93 -56.06 2.71 -12.87
CA LEU A 93 -56.33 3.27 -11.55
C LEU A 93 -55.32 4.36 -11.16
N HIS A 94 -54.03 4.20 -11.48
CA HIS A 94 -53.03 5.27 -11.28
C HIS A 94 -53.41 6.53 -12.04
N ILE A 95 -53.82 6.37 -13.31
CA ILE A 95 -54.15 7.50 -14.18
C ILE A 95 -55.43 8.19 -13.71
N ALA A 96 -56.46 7.44 -13.34
CA ALA A 96 -57.71 7.98 -12.79
C ALA A 96 -57.47 8.72 -11.46
N ALA A 97 -56.64 8.15 -10.58
CA ALA A 97 -56.32 8.74 -9.28
C ALA A 97 -55.50 10.03 -9.41
N LEU A 98 -54.51 10.07 -10.30
CA LEU A 98 -53.73 11.29 -10.59
C LEU A 98 -54.59 12.40 -11.22
N ALA A 99 -55.55 12.02 -12.08
CA ALA A 99 -56.45 12.95 -12.75
C ALA A 99 -57.66 13.40 -11.91
N GLY A 100 -57.85 12.82 -10.72
CA GLY A 100 -58.97 13.18 -9.82
C GLY A 100 -60.33 12.65 -10.27
N GLN A 101 -60.37 11.61 -11.11
CA GLN A 101 -61.60 11.08 -11.69
C GLN A 101 -62.32 10.16 -10.71
N GLU A 102 -62.98 10.73 -9.70
CA GLU A 102 -63.60 10.01 -8.58
C GLU A 102 -64.50 8.85 -9.02
N GLN A 103 -65.43 9.10 -9.94
CA GLN A 103 -66.40 8.08 -10.39
C GLN A 103 -65.72 6.95 -11.17
N VAL A 104 -64.67 7.25 -11.93
CA VAL A 104 -63.86 6.24 -12.61
C VAL A 104 -63.05 5.41 -11.61
N VAL A 105 -62.47 6.05 -10.58
CA VAL A 105 -61.76 5.35 -9.50
C VAL A 105 -62.69 4.37 -8.79
N LYS A 106 -63.91 4.80 -8.44
CA LYS A 106 -64.94 3.93 -7.83
C LYS A 106 -65.25 2.73 -8.71
N GLU A 107 -65.50 2.97 -9.99
CA GLU A 107 -65.81 1.91 -10.95
C GLU A 107 -64.65 0.91 -11.09
N LEU A 108 -63.42 1.39 -11.28
CA LEU A 108 -62.24 0.52 -11.40
C LEU A 108 -62.02 -0.35 -10.15
N VAL A 109 -62.19 0.23 -8.95
CA VAL A 109 -62.06 -0.50 -7.68
C VAL A 109 -63.17 -1.54 -7.51
N ASN A 110 -64.41 -1.23 -7.89
CA ASN A 110 -65.53 -2.17 -7.87
C ASN A 110 -65.30 -3.39 -8.79
N TYR A 111 -64.59 -3.20 -9.90
CA TYR A 111 -64.16 -4.29 -10.80
C TYR A 111 -62.91 -5.04 -10.33
N GLY A 112 -62.42 -4.77 -9.12
CA GLY A 112 -61.32 -5.49 -8.49
C GLY A 112 -59.93 -4.96 -8.83
N ALA A 113 -59.79 -3.68 -9.21
CA ALA A 113 -58.48 -3.09 -9.47
C ALA A 113 -57.60 -3.13 -8.22
N ASN A 114 -56.31 -3.42 -8.40
CA ASN A 114 -55.35 -3.43 -7.31
C ASN A 114 -55.05 -2.00 -6.81
N ILE A 115 -55.70 -1.62 -5.71
CA ILE A 115 -55.57 -0.31 -5.06
C ILE A 115 -54.14 0.04 -4.68
N ASN A 116 -53.30 -0.97 -4.40
CA ASN A 116 -51.93 -0.81 -3.95
C ASN A 116 -50.90 -1.16 -5.03
N ALA A 117 -51.31 -1.22 -6.30
CA ALA A 117 -50.39 -1.39 -7.42
C ALA A 117 -49.32 -0.29 -7.40
N GLN A 118 -48.08 -0.65 -7.74
CA GLN A 118 -46.96 0.29 -7.81
C GLN A 118 -46.52 0.46 -9.25
N SER A 119 -46.39 1.73 -9.68
CA SER A 119 -45.67 2.07 -10.91
C SER A 119 -44.18 1.69 -10.82
N GLN A 120 -43.43 1.86 -11.91
CA GLN A 120 -41.99 1.54 -11.93
C GLN A 120 -41.18 2.26 -10.86
N LYS A 121 -41.59 3.47 -10.42
CA LYS A 121 -40.91 4.24 -9.37
C LYS A 121 -41.51 4.02 -7.97
N GLY A 122 -42.37 3.02 -7.82
CA GLY A 122 -43.02 2.72 -6.55
C GLY A 122 -44.24 3.60 -6.20
N PHE A 123 -44.68 4.51 -7.08
CA PHE A 123 -45.88 5.33 -6.82
C PHE A 123 -47.14 4.46 -6.80
N THR A 124 -48.01 4.65 -5.80
CA THR A 124 -49.35 4.04 -5.72
C THR A 124 -50.44 5.02 -6.20
N PRO A 125 -51.65 4.55 -6.52
CA PRO A 125 -52.79 5.42 -6.79
C PRO A 125 -53.07 6.42 -5.65
N LEU A 126 -52.94 5.97 -4.40
CA LEU A 126 -53.07 6.83 -3.22
C LEU A 126 -51.99 7.93 -3.16
N TYR A 127 -50.74 7.60 -3.51
CA TYR A 127 -49.65 8.59 -3.62
C TYR A 127 -49.98 9.66 -4.66
N MET A 128 -50.45 9.26 -5.84
CA MET A 128 -50.78 10.18 -6.93
C MET A 128 -51.97 11.09 -6.61
N ALA A 129 -53.02 10.54 -6.00
CA ALA A 129 -54.17 11.32 -5.54
C ALA A 129 -53.76 12.32 -4.44
N ALA A 130 -52.88 11.91 -3.53
CA ALA A 130 -52.36 12.76 -2.47
C ALA A 130 -51.46 13.88 -2.99
N GLN A 131 -50.67 13.65 -4.05
CA GLN A 131 -49.81 14.65 -4.68
C GLN A 131 -50.60 15.78 -5.36
N GLU A 132 -51.76 15.47 -5.96
CA GLU A 132 -52.56 16.42 -6.75
C GLU A 132 -53.78 16.98 -5.99
N ASN A 133 -53.85 16.78 -4.67
CA ASN A 133 -54.90 17.31 -3.78
C ASN A 133 -56.32 16.76 -4.00
N HIS A 134 -56.46 15.51 -4.45
CA HIS A 134 -57.76 14.89 -4.72
C HIS A 134 -58.37 14.26 -3.47
N LEU A 135 -58.90 15.08 -2.56
CA LEU A 135 -59.38 14.65 -1.23
C LEU A 135 -60.39 13.50 -1.26
N GLU A 136 -61.41 13.57 -2.12
CA GLU A 136 -62.47 12.55 -2.15
C GLU A 136 -61.96 11.22 -2.73
N VAL A 137 -61.02 11.27 -3.68
CA VAL A 137 -60.31 10.09 -4.18
C VAL A 137 -59.44 9.48 -3.07
N VAL A 138 -58.71 10.32 -2.31
CA VAL A 138 -57.89 9.86 -1.18
C VAL A 138 -58.74 9.16 -0.11
N LYS A 139 -59.86 9.76 0.32
CA LYS A 139 -60.78 9.14 1.29
C LYS A 139 -61.31 7.81 0.78
N PHE A 140 -61.81 7.77 -0.45
CA PHE A 140 -62.35 6.54 -1.03
C PHE A 140 -61.30 5.43 -1.14
N LEU A 141 -60.07 5.75 -1.57
CA LEU A 141 -58.97 4.77 -1.64
C LEU A 141 -58.59 4.25 -0.26
N LEU A 142 -58.55 5.10 0.77
CA LEU A 142 -58.28 4.69 2.15
C LEU A 142 -59.36 3.75 2.70
N GLU A 143 -60.64 4.12 2.53
CA GLU A 143 -61.82 3.34 2.94
C GLU A 143 -61.84 1.93 2.34
N ASN A 144 -61.29 1.76 1.13
CA ASN A 144 -61.25 0.49 0.42
C ASN A 144 -59.91 -0.28 0.57
N GLY A 145 -59.07 0.07 1.55
CA GLY A 145 -57.85 -0.69 1.87
C GLY A 145 -56.57 -0.17 1.20
N GLY A 146 -56.54 1.10 0.79
CA GLY A 146 -55.34 1.80 0.34
C GLY A 146 -54.30 1.94 1.45
N ASN A 147 -53.12 1.38 1.22
CA ASN A 147 -52.05 1.36 2.20
C ASN A 147 -51.20 2.62 2.11
N GLN A 148 -51.45 3.56 3.03
CA GLN A 148 -50.70 4.82 3.13
C GLN A 148 -49.24 4.67 3.60
N ASN A 149 -48.82 3.48 4.01
CA ASN A 149 -47.44 3.22 4.43
C ASN A 149 -46.53 2.76 3.28
N VAL A 150 -47.08 2.50 2.09
CA VAL A 150 -46.29 2.14 0.91
C VAL A 150 -45.51 3.36 0.44
N ALA A 151 -44.18 3.24 0.46
CA ALA A 151 -43.28 4.28 0.02
C ALA A 151 -42.81 4.05 -1.42
N THR A 152 -42.46 5.14 -2.10
CA THR A 152 -41.74 5.11 -3.38
C THR A 152 -40.33 4.54 -3.20
N GLU A 153 -39.61 4.30 -4.30
CA GLU A 153 -38.20 3.89 -4.25
C GLU A 153 -37.32 4.87 -3.44
N ASP A 154 -37.64 6.17 -3.49
CA ASP A 154 -36.94 7.21 -2.73
C ASP A 154 -37.31 7.25 -1.23
N GLY A 155 -38.37 6.52 -0.85
CA GLY A 155 -38.89 6.45 0.51
C GLY A 155 -39.99 7.48 0.84
N PHE A 156 -40.62 8.11 -0.17
CA PHE A 156 -41.72 9.04 0.06
C PHE A 156 -43.06 8.31 0.15
N THR A 157 -43.86 8.65 1.16
CA THR A 157 -45.23 8.15 1.33
C THR A 157 -46.25 9.17 0.82
N PRO A 158 -47.53 8.77 0.62
CA PRO A 158 -48.61 9.69 0.28
C PRO A 158 -48.70 10.91 1.22
N LEU A 159 -48.42 10.73 2.52
CA LEU A 159 -48.36 11.83 3.48
C LEU A 159 -47.18 12.77 3.21
N ALA A 160 -45.99 12.22 2.95
CA ALA A 160 -44.79 13.02 2.72
C ALA A 160 -44.94 13.91 1.47
N VAL A 161 -45.52 13.39 0.39
CA VAL A 161 -45.77 14.18 -0.84
C VAL A 161 -46.88 15.22 -0.62
N ALA A 162 -47.97 14.88 0.08
CA ALA A 162 -49.01 15.85 0.41
C ALA A 162 -48.47 17.02 1.24
N LEU A 163 -47.54 16.75 2.16
CA LEU A 163 -46.85 17.78 2.95
C LEU A 163 -45.88 18.62 2.14
N GLN A 164 -45.14 18.00 1.23
CA GLN A 164 -44.24 18.71 0.34
C GLN A 164 -45.00 19.70 -0.54
N GLN A 165 -46.23 19.35 -0.97
CA GLN A 165 -47.08 20.19 -1.81
C GLN A 165 -47.99 21.15 -1.03
N GLY A 166 -48.08 21.01 0.30
CA GLY A 166 -48.88 21.91 1.15
C GLY A 166 -50.39 21.60 1.20
N HIS A 167 -50.80 20.36 0.92
CA HIS A 167 -52.22 19.98 0.82
C HIS A 167 -52.85 19.69 2.19
N GLU A 168 -53.20 20.75 2.94
CA GLU A 168 -53.66 20.66 4.34
C GLU A 168 -54.82 19.66 4.55
N ASN A 169 -55.83 19.65 3.67
CA ASN A 169 -57.01 18.78 3.83
C ASN A 169 -56.69 17.30 3.59
N VAL A 170 -55.84 17.00 2.62
CA VAL A 170 -55.37 15.64 2.33
C VAL A 170 -54.46 15.13 3.45
N VAL A 171 -53.58 15.99 3.96
CA VAL A 171 -52.74 15.70 5.12
C VAL A 171 -53.60 15.35 6.33
N ALA A 172 -54.63 16.14 6.64
CA ALA A 172 -55.56 15.86 7.72
C ALA A 172 -56.29 14.52 7.53
N ALA A 173 -56.75 14.22 6.32
CA ALA A 173 -57.42 12.95 6.01
C ALA A 173 -56.50 11.74 6.19
N LEU A 174 -55.26 11.80 5.69
CA LEU A 174 -54.26 10.74 5.84
C LEU A 174 -53.88 10.50 7.31
N ILE A 175 -53.70 11.58 8.09
CA ILE A 175 -53.38 11.48 9.52
C ILE A 175 -54.55 10.84 10.30
N ASN A 176 -55.79 11.30 10.07
CA ASN A 176 -56.97 10.83 10.79
C ASN A 176 -57.30 9.35 10.55
N TYR A 177 -56.95 8.80 9.37
CA TYR A 177 -57.25 7.41 9.03
C TYR A 177 -56.33 6.38 9.72
N GLY A 178 -55.25 6.83 10.38
CA GLY A 178 -54.45 6.01 11.28
C GLY A 178 -53.01 5.82 10.83
N MET A 179 -52.10 6.61 11.39
CA MET A 179 -50.67 6.37 11.29
C MET A 179 -50.23 5.37 12.38
N LYS A 180 -50.00 4.11 12.01
CA LYS A 180 -49.23 3.18 12.84
C LYS A 180 -47.96 2.79 12.09
N GLY A 181 -46.81 3.36 12.48
CA GLY A 181 -45.48 2.86 12.04
C GLY A 181 -44.44 3.92 11.62
N LYS A 182 -43.33 3.41 11.04
CA LYS A 182 -42.06 4.09 10.64
C LYS A 182 -42.19 5.31 9.70
N VAL A 183 -43.39 5.71 9.34
CA VAL A 183 -43.72 6.69 8.28
C VAL A 183 -43.85 8.13 8.81
N SER A 184 -43.88 8.34 10.14
CA SER A 184 -43.88 9.69 10.75
C SER A 184 -42.58 10.48 10.47
N LEU A 185 -41.47 9.76 10.23
CA LEU A 185 -40.13 10.32 10.22
C LEU A 185 -39.91 11.33 9.08
N PRO A 186 -40.28 11.11 7.79
CA PRO A 186 -40.07 12.12 6.74
C PRO A 186 -41.00 13.33 6.87
N ALA A 187 -42.21 13.13 7.38
CA ALA A 187 -43.27 14.14 7.45
C ALA A 187 -42.89 15.31 8.38
N LEU A 188 -42.35 15.02 9.57
CA LEU A 188 -41.98 16.07 10.53
C LEU A 188 -40.78 16.90 10.05
N HIS A 189 -39.82 16.30 9.33
CA HIS A 189 -38.71 17.02 8.70
C HIS A 189 -39.18 17.99 7.61
N ILE A 190 -40.17 17.57 6.81
CA ILE A 190 -40.75 18.41 5.75
C ILE A 190 -41.54 19.57 6.38
N ALA A 191 -42.34 19.31 7.41
CA ALA A 191 -43.04 20.35 8.16
C ALA A 191 -42.05 21.37 8.77
N ALA A 192 -40.93 20.90 9.35
CA ALA A 192 -39.87 21.77 9.86
C ALA A 192 -39.15 22.59 8.79
N ARG A 193 -38.99 22.04 7.57
CA ARG A 193 -38.45 22.79 6.42
C ARG A 193 -39.40 23.88 5.94
N ASN A 194 -40.70 23.59 5.94
CA ASN A 194 -41.74 24.47 5.40
C ASN A 194 -42.31 25.47 6.43
N ASP A 195 -41.85 25.42 7.68
CA ASP A 195 -42.40 26.20 8.81
C ASP A 195 -43.87 25.89 9.15
N ASP A 196 -44.34 24.68 8.83
CA ASP A 196 -45.72 24.27 9.09
C ASP A 196 -45.91 23.82 10.54
N THR A 197 -46.22 24.78 11.40
CA THR A 197 -46.46 24.53 12.83
C THR A 197 -47.70 23.71 13.10
N ARG A 198 -48.73 23.81 12.24
CA ARG A 198 -50.02 23.13 12.45
C ARG A 198 -49.85 21.64 12.22
N THR A 199 -49.31 21.25 11.07
CA THR A 199 -49.03 19.84 10.80
C THR A 199 -48.01 19.29 11.79
N ALA A 200 -46.89 19.98 12.05
CA ALA A 200 -45.91 19.46 13.00
C ALA A 200 -46.49 19.28 14.41
N ALA A 201 -47.43 20.14 14.85
CA ALA A 201 -48.13 19.94 16.11
C ALA A 201 -49.03 18.70 16.13
N VAL A 202 -49.73 18.41 15.03
CA VAL A 202 -50.59 17.22 14.87
C VAL A 202 -49.76 15.94 14.74
N LEU A 203 -48.63 15.98 14.03
CA LEU A 203 -47.71 14.85 13.95
C LEU A 203 -47.17 14.48 15.34
N LEU A 204 -46.79 15.47 16.13
CA LEU A 204 -46.30 15.29 17.50
C LEU A 204 -47.37 14.87 18.52
N GLN A 205 -48.66 15.04 18.21
CA GLN A 205 -49.74 14.47 19.03
C GLN A 205 -49.84 12.95 18.85
N ASN A 206 -49.54 12.45 17.65
CA ASN A 206 -49.60 11.03 17.32
C ASN A 206 -48.30 10.29 17.65
N ASP A 207 -47.15 10.92 17.43
CA ASP A 207 -45.82 10.41 17.76
C ASP A 207 -45.05 11.49 18.54
N PRO A 208 -44.93 11.37 19.89
CA PRO A 208 -44.47 12.47 20.74
C PRO A 208 -42.96 12.74 20.66
N ASN A 209 -42.20 12.03 19.81
CA ASN A 209 -40.76 12.24 19.69
C ASN A 209 -40.42 13.37 18.69
N PRO A 210 -39.95 14.54 19.14
CA PRO A 210 -39.52 15.63 18.25
C PRO A 210 -38.12 15.44 17.63
N ASP A 211 -37.31 14.52 18.15
CA ASP A 211 -35.91 14.30 17.73
C ASP A 211 -35.75 13.11 16.78
N VAL A 212 -36.72 12.97 15.88
CA VAL A 212 -36.66 11.99 14.79
C VAL A 212 -35.49 12.29 13.87
N LEU A 213 -34.75 11.26 13.44
CA LEU A 213 -33.56 11.45 12.62
C LEU A 213 -33.86 11.24 11.13
N SER A 214 -33.42 12.19 10.30
CA SER A 214 -33.39 12.03 8.85
C SER A 214 -32.33 10.99 8.43
N LYS A 215 -32.32 10.61 7.14
CA LYS A 215 -31.26 9.76 6.56
C LYS A 215 -29.85 10.32 6.80
N THR A 216 -29.73 11.65 6.90
CA THR A 216 -28.45 12.34 7.18
C THR A 216 -28.11 12.46 8.67
N GLY A 217 -29.00 12.03 9.56
CA GLY A 217 -28.85 12.12 11.00
C GLY A 217 -29.34 13.43 11.62
N PHE A 218 -29.79 14.42 10.84
CA PHE A 218 -30.35 15.66 11.38
C PHE A 218 -31.77 15.48 11.93
N THR A 219 -32.08 16.18 13.02
CA THR A 219 -33.44 16.30 13.59
C THR A 219 -34.24 17.42 12.89
N PRO A 220 -35.58 17.48 13.05
CA PRO A 220 -36.39 18.59 12.58
C PRO A 220 -35.87 19.96 13.05
N LEU A 221 -35.36 20.06 14.28
CA LEU A 221 -34.79 21.30 14.81
C LEU A 221 -33.52 21.75 14.04
N HIS A 222 -32.66 20.81 13.60
CA HIS A 222 -31.51 21.12 12.75
C HIS A 222 -31.95 21.69 11.39
N ILE A 223 -33.01 21.13 10.81
CA ILE A 223 -33.57 21.61 9.53
C ILE A 223 -34.19 23.00 9.72
N ALA A 224 -34.99 23.19 10.76
CA ALA A 224 -35.55 24.51 11.08
C ALA A 224 -34.43 25.55 11.29
N ALA A 225 -33.35 25.18 11.98
CA ALA A 225 -32.19 26.03 12.19
C ALA A 225 -31.43 26.36 10.90
N HIS A 226 -31.37 25.44 9.94
CA HIS A 226 -30.75 25.66 8.63
C HIS A 226 -31.50 26.69 7.78
N TYR A 227 -32.83 26.63 7.78
CA TYR A 227 -33.70 27.48 6.95
C TYR A 227 -34.30 28.69 7.67
N GLU A 228 -33.87 28.95 8.91
CA GLU A 228 -34.38 30.04 9.77
C GLU A 228 -35.90 29.98 10.02
N LYS A 229 -36.44 28.78 10.24
CA LYS A 229 -37.87 28.58 10.51
C LYS A 229 -38.18 28.75 12.00
N LEU A 230 -38.37 30.00 12.42
CA LEU A 230 -38.51 30.38 13.83
C LEU A 230 -39.77 29.80 14.48
N ASN A 231 -40.91 29.78 13.77
CA ASN A 231 -42.18 29.38 14.35
C ASN A 231 -42.19 27.88 14.66
N VAL A 232 -41.78 27.06 13.69
CA VAL A 232 -41.67 25.62 13.88
C VAL A 232 -40.54 25.26 14.85
N ALA A 233 -39.40 25.96 14.84
CA ALA A 233 -38.34 25.74 15.83
C ALA A 233 -38.82 26.04 17.25
N HIS A 234 -39.53 27.14 17.46
CA HIS A 234 -40.09 27.50 18.76
C HIS A 234 -41.06 26.41 19.26
N MET A 235 -41.94 25.92 18.37
CA MET A 235 -42.90 24.87 18.69
C MET A 235 -42.21 23.53 18.97
N LEU A 236 -41.23 23.12 18.16
CA LEU A 236 -40.42 21.91 18.41
C LEU A 236 -39.76 21.94 19.78
N LEU A 237 -39.13 23.07 20.15
CA LEU A 237 -38.52 23.27 21.47
C LEU A 237 -39.56 23.21 22.60
N THR A 238 -40.73 23.83 22.45
CA THR A 238 -41.82 23.75 23.43
C THR A 238 -42.37 22.32 23.59
N ARG A 239 -42.26 21.50 22.55
CA ARG A 239 -42.64 20.07 22.55
C ARG A 239 -41.51 19.13 22.97
N GLY A 240 -40.43 19.67 23.54
CA GLY A 240 -39.36 18.88 24.14
C GLY A 240 -38.25 18.46 23.18
N ALA A 241 -38.08 19.11 22.03
CA ALA A 241 -36.92 18.88 21.16
C ALA A 241 -35.63 19.19 21.91
N ASP A 242 -34.68 18.26 21.88
CA ASP A 242 -33.36 18.47 22.47
C ASP A 242 -32.59 19.54 21.68
N ILE A 243 -32.45 20.71 22.32
CA ILE A 243 -31.78 21.87 21.74
C ILE A 243 -30.29 21.63 21.46
N ASN A 244 -29.68 20.71 22.22
CA ASN A 244 -28.27 20.37 22.11
C ASN A 244 -28.06 19.01 21.44
N PHE A 245 -29.08 18.48 20.77
CA PHE A 245 -28.97 17.19 20.09
C PHE A 245 -27.78 17.19 19.13
N THR A 246 -26.92 16.19 19.26
CA THR A 246 -25.76 16.03 18.38
C THR A 246 -25.91 14.79 17.50
N PRO A 247 -26.02 14.93 16.17
CA PRO A 247 -25.88 13.82 15.25
C PRO A 247 -24.43 13.30 15.23
N LYS A 248 -24.13 12.27 14.43
CA LYS A 248 -22.83 11.54 14.39
C LYS A 248 -21.54 12.41 14.33
N ASN A 249 -21.64 13.70 13.97
CA ASN A 249 -20.51 14.64 13.85
C ASN A 249 -20.44 15.71 14.96
N GLY A 250 -21.30 15.66 16.00
CA GLY A 250 -21.29 16.66 17.08
C GLY A 250 -21.87 18.03 16.69
N ILE A 251 -22.62 18.12 15.57
CA ILE A 251 -23.11 19.39 15.03
C ILE A 251 -24.48 19.72 15.63
N THR A 252 -24.57 20.72 16.51
CA THR A 252 -25.85 21.18 17.06
C THR A 252 -26.61 22.12 16.11
N ALA A 253 -27.91 22.35 16.38
CA ALA A 253 -28.71 23.36 15.67
C ALA A 253 -28.08 24.77 15.72
N LEU A 254 -27.41 25.12 16.82
CA LEU A 254 -26.71 26.39 16.99
C LEU A 254 -25.51 26.52 16.04
N HIS A 255 -24.75 25.44 15.81
CA HIS A 255 -23.67 25.45 14.81
C HIS A 255 -24.19 25.74 13.40
N ILE A 256 -25.31 25.12 13.03
CA ILE A 256 -25.92 25.31 11.72
C ILE A 256 -26.40 26.76 11.56
N ALA A 257 -27.13 27.29 12.55
CA ALA A 257 -27.60 28.66 12.54
C ALA A 257 -26.43 29.66 12.45
N ALA A 258 -25.36 29.44 13.24
CA ALA A 258 -24.16 30.25 13.22
C ALA A 258 -23.40 30.18 11.89
N ARG A 259 -23.32 29.01 11.26
CA ARG A 259 -22.70 28.82 9.94
C ARG A 259 -23.49 29.52 8.82
N ARG A 260 -24.82 29.50 8.89
CA ARG A 260 -25.70 30.05 7.84
C ARG A 260 -25.94 31.55 7.94
N GLY A 261 -25.67 32.17 9.09
CA GLY A 261 -25.94 33.60 9.29
C GLY A 261 -27.33 33.88 9.86
N ASN A 262 -28.03 32.86 10.36
CA ASN A 262 -29.41 32.94 10.82
C ASN A 262 -29.48 33.58 12.21
N THR A 263 -29.39 34.91 12.25
CA THR A 263 -29.18 35.70 13.47
C THR A 263 -30.36 35.57 14.44
N MET A 264 -31.60 35.53 13.94
CA MET A 264 -32.78 35.39 14.81
C MET A 264 -32.87 33.98 15.39
N MET A 265 -32.51 32.97 14.59
CA MET A 265 -32.45 31.60 15.06
C MET A 265 -31.38 31.41 16.15
N VAL A 266 -30.20 32.01 15.99
CA VAL A 266 -29.15 31.99 17.03
C VAL A 266 -29.67 32.57 18.34
N ARG A 267 -30.36 33.72 18.32
CA ARG A 267 -30.97 34.30 19.53
C ARG A 267 -31.98 33.36 20.17
N LEU A 268 -32.93 32.84 19.37
CA LEU A 268 -33.94 31.90 19.84
C LEU A 268 -33.30 30.67 20.52
N LEU A 269 -32.29 30.07 19.90
CA LEU A 269 -31.62 28.90 20.44
C LEU A 269 -30.88 29.22 21.75
N LEU A 270 -30.15 30.35 21.82
CA LEU A 270 -29.45 30.76 23.03
C LEU A 270 -30.41 31.13 24.17
N ASP A 271 -31.52 31.80 23.88
CA ASP A 271 -32.58 32.11 24.86
C ASP A 271 -33.25 30.86 25.44
N ARG A 272 -33.19 29.75 24.69
CA ARG A 272 -33.72 28.44 25.07
C ARG A 272 -32.68 27.50 25.67
N GLY A 273 -31.49 28.00 26.00
CA GLY A 273 -30.46 27.24 26.70
C GLY A 273 -29.57 26.37 25.80
N ALA A 274 -29.40 26.74 24.52
CA ALA A 274 -28.41 26.09 23.66
C ALA A 274 -26.99 26.30 24.23
N GLN A 275 -26.20 25.24 24.24
CA GLN A 275 -24.79 25.28 24.67
C GLN A 275 -23.98 26.14 23.70
N ILE A 276 -23.60 27.32 24.18
CA ILE A 276 -22.89 28.33 23.39
C ILE A 276 -21.48 27.90 22.96
N ASP A 277 -20.87 26.99 23.73
CA ASP A 277 -19.53 26.44 23.55
C ASP A 277 -19.55 24.96 23.14
N ALA A 278 -20.71 24.46 22.67
CA ALA A 278 -20.82 23.12 22.12
C ALA A 278 -19.73 22.87 21.07
N ARG A 279 -19.17 21.65 21.06
CA ARG A 279 -18.05 21.30 20.19
C ARG A 279 -18.45 20.21 19.20
N THR A 280 -18.12 20.42 17.94
CA THR A 280 -18.20 19.35 16.93
C THR A 280 -17.12 18.29 17.17
N LYS A 281 -17.14 17.21 16.37
CA LYS A 281 -16.08 16.18 16.38
C LYS A 281 -14.67 16.73 16.14
N ASP A 282 -14.56 17.83 15.40
CA ASP A 282 -13.29 18.52 15.13
C ASP A 282 -13.06 19.70 16.10
N GLU A 283 -13.84 19.75 17.17
CA GLU A 283 -13.82 20.77 18.22
C GLU A 283 -14.15 22.19 17.74
N LEU A 284 -14.91 22.34 16.65
CA LEU A 284 -15.42 23.65 16.27
C LEU A 284 -16.55 24.05 17.23
N THR A 285 -16.55 25.32 17.64
CA THR A 285 -17.67 25.94 18.35
C THR A 285 -18.55 26.75 17.38
N PRO A 286 -19.76 27.17 17.78
CA PRO A 286 -20.57 28.09 16.97
C PRO A 286 -19.84 29.38 16.61
N LEU A 287 -18.97 29.90 17.49
CA LEU A 287 -18.14 31.07 17.20
C LEU A 287 -17.14 30.82 16.06
N HIS A 288 -16.53 29.63 15.98
CA HIS A 288 -15.68 29.26 14.85
C HIS A 288 -16.47 29.23 13.53
N CYS A 289 -17.69 28.69 13.56
CA CYS A 289 -18.55 28.64 12.39
C CYS A 289 -18.94 30.04 11.92
N ALA A 290 -19.32 30.94 12.83
CA ALA A 290 -19.64 32.33 12.50
C ALA A 290 -18.41 33.08 11.95
N ALA A 291 -17.26 32.93 12.61
CA ALA A 291 -16.00 33.58 12.20
C ALA A 291 -15.51 33.13 10.83
N ARG A 292 -15.59 31.83 10.52
CA ARG A 292 -15.18 31.27 9.22
C ARG A 292 -16.03 31.74 8.04
N ASN A 293 -17.29 32.12 8.29
CA ASN A 293 -18.25 32.50 7.25
C ASN A 293 -18.58 34.00 7.26
N GLY A 294 -17.91 34.79 8.10
CA GLY A 294 -18.03 36.25 8.07
C GLY A 294 -19.24 36.82 8.81
N HIS A 295 -19.88 36.07 9.70
CA HIS A 295 -21.14 36.47 10.35
C HIS A 295 -20.90 37.33 11.59
N VAL A 296 -20.48 38.59 11.38
CA VAL A 296 -20.11 39.56 12.44
C VAL A 296 -21.18 39.69 13.51
N ARG A 297 -22.45 39.86 13.12
CA ARG A 297 -23.55 40.06 14.07
C ARG A 297 -23.80 38.86 14.97
N ILE A 298 -23.57 37.64 14.45
CA ILE A 298 -23.67 36.41 15.26
C ILE A 298 -22.49 36.32 16.22
N MET A 299 -21.28 36.65 15.77
CA MET A 299 -20.11 36.68 16.64
C MET A 299 -20.31 37.66 17.80
N GLU A 300 -20.84 38.86 17.54
CA GLU A 300 -21.17 39.85 18.57
C GLU A 300 -22.14 39.28 19.61
N ILE A 301 -23.24 38.64 19.18
CA ILE A 301 -24.19 37.97 20.07
C ILE A 301 -23.52 36.88 20.92
N LEU A 302 -22.65 36.08 20.31
CA LEU A 302 -21.97 34.99 21.01
C LEU A 302 -20.92 35.53 22.01
N LEU A 303 -20.19 36.57 21.64
CA LEU A 303 -19.17 37.22 22.47
C LEU A 303 -19.78 38.00 23.64
N ASP A 304 -20.91 38.67 23.43
CA ASP A 304 -21.68 39.34 24.48
C ASP A 304 -22.20 38.38 25.55
N ARG A 305 -22.36 37.09 25.19
CA ARG A 305 -22.72 36.01 26.12
C ARG A 305 -21.50 35.22 26.64
N GLU A 306 -20.33 35.85 26.63
CA GLU A 306 -19.08 35.31 27.19
C GLU A 306 -18.66 33.95 26.59
N THR A 307 -18.93 33.71 25.29
CA THR A 307 -18.41 32.52 24.62
C THR A 307 -16.86 32.50 24.68
N PRO A 308 -16.22 31.32 24.83
CA PRO A 308 -14.76 31.23 24.86
C PRO A 308 -14.12 31.70 23.54
N ILE A 309 -13.61 32.94 23.53
CA ILE A 309 -13.02 33.58 22.34
C ILE A 309 -11.75 32.89 21.85
N GLN A 310 -11.05 32.18 22.74
CA GLN A 310 -9.84 31.40 22.46
C GLN A 310 -10.09 29.88 22.38
N ALA A 311 -11.34 29.46 22.20
CA ALA A 311 -11.63 28.05 21.94
C ALA A 311 -10.76 27.54 20.78
N LYS A 312 -10.28 26.30 20.90
CA LYS A 312 -9.39 25.70 19.92
C LYS A 312 -10.09 24.52 19.26
N THR A 313 -9.94 24.42 17.94
CA THR A 313 -10.27 23.20 17.21
C THR A 313 -9.27 22.09 17.52
N LYS A 314 -9.52 20.90 17.01
CA LYS A 314 -8.60 19.75 17.11
C LYS A 314 -7.18 20.05 16.60
N ASN A 315 -7.03 20.97 15.66
CA ASN A 315 -5.74 21.39 15.10
C ASN A 315 -5.20 22.68 15.77
N GLY A 316 -5.83 23.16 16.83
CA GLY A 316 -5.44 24.37 17.54
C GLY A 316 -5.86 25.68 16.87
N LEU A 317 -6.75 25.67 15.87
CA LEU A 317 -7.24 26.93 15.29
C LEU A 317 -8.22 27.59 16.25
N SER A 318 -8.06 28.88 16.49
CA SER A 318 -9.04 29.71 17.19
C SER A 318 -9.95 30.48 16.21
N PRO A 319 -11.03 31.15 16.68
CA PRO A 319 -11.91 31.93 15.83
C PRO A 319 -11.20 33.00 14.99
N ILE A 320 -10.12 33.62 15.48
CA ILE A 320 -9.35 34.60 14.69
C ILE A 320 -8.60 33.94 13.53
N HIS A 321 -8.15 32.70 13.68
CA HIS A 321 -7.60 31.92 12.56
C HIS A 321 -8.67 31.62 11.50
N MET A 322 -9.89 31.28 11.93
CA MET A 322 -11.02 31.02 11.03
C MET A 322 -11.44 32.27 10.25
N ALA A 323 -11.53 33.41 10.93
CA ALA A 323 -11.79 34.70 10.29
C ALA A 323 -10.67 35.08 9.31
N ALA A 324 -9.42 34.85 9.70
CA ALA A 324 -8.27 35.09 8.84
C ALA A 324 -8.22 34.15 7.62
N GLN A 325 -8.72 32.92 7.72
CA GLN A 325 -8.82 31.98 6.62
C GLN A 325 -9.89 32.40 5.59
N GLY A 326 -11.00 33.00 6.04
CA GLY A 326 -12.14 33.42 5.22
C GLY A 326 -12.04 34.82 4.61
N ASP A 327 -10.92 35.55 4.79
CA ASP A 327 -10.76 36.97 4.42
C ASP A 327 -11.79 37.91 5.08
N HIS A 328 -12.24 37.57 6.30
CA HIS A 328 -13.29 38.32 7.00
C HIS A 328 -12.71 39.41 7.90
N LEU A 329 -12.43 40.57 7.29
CA LEU A 329 -11.81 41.71 7.96
C LEU A 329 -12.55 42.17 9.23
N ASP A 330 -13.87 42.31 9.13
CA ASP A 330 -14.69 42.84 10.24
C ASP A 330 -14.78 41.84 11.39
N CYS A 331 -14.79 40.54 11.10
CA CYS A 331 -14.69 39.49 12.11
C CYS A 331 -13.34 39.55 12.86
N VAL A 332 -12.23 39.77 12.14
CA VAL A 332 -10.91 39.94 12.77
C VAL A 332 -10.89 41.19 13.66
N ARG A 333 -11.44 42.32 13.17
CA ARG A 333 -11.53 43.57 13.96
C ARG A 333 -12.36 43.39 15.22
N LEU A 334 -13.52 42.74 15.11
CA LEU A 334 -14.40 42.46 16.24
C LEU A 334 -13.70 41.56 17.27
N LEU A 335 -13.06 40.47 16.84
CA LEU A 335 -12.33 39.58 17.76
C LEU A 335 -11.21 40.32 18.51
N LEU A 336 -10.44 41.16 17.82
CA LEU A 336 -9.40 41.98 18.45
C LEU A 336 -9.98 43.02 19.42
N GLN A 337 -11.17 43.57 19.12
CA GLN A 337 -11.88 44.48 20.04
C GLN A 337 -12.29 43.77 21.34
N TYR A 338 -12.70 42.51 21.26
CA TYR A 338 -12.95 41.63 22.41
C TYR A 338 -11.68 40.98 22.97
N LYS A 339 -10.50 41.56 22.69
CA LYS A 339 -9.19 41.16 23.22
C LYS A 339 -8.76 39.73 22.86
N ALA A 340 -9.16 39.21 21.68
CA ALA A 340 -8.54 38.00 21.14
C ALA A 340 -7.03 38.22 20.97
N GLU A 341 -6.22 37.21 21.30
CA GLU A 341 -4.77 37.29 21.12
C GLU A 341 -4.42 37.31 19.63
N ILE A 342 -3.72 38.35 19.20
CA ILE A 342 -3.41 38.60 17.79
C ILE A 342 -2.42 37.59 17.19
N ASP A 343 -1.47 37.13 18.01
CA ASP A 343 -0.45 36.14 17.68
C ASP A 343 -0.77 34.78 18.33
N ASP A 344 -2.05 34.51 18.60
CA ASP A 344 -2.50 33.20 19.06
C ASP A 344 -2.00 32.10 18.11
N VAL A 345 -1.68 30.92 18.62
CA VAL A 345 -1.01 29.88 17.83
C VAL A 345 -1.81 28.58 17.70
N THR A 346 -1.70 27.93 16.55
CA THR A 346 -2.17 26.55 16.35
C THR A 346 -1.21 25.52 16.95
N LEU A 347 -1.55 24.22 16.86
CA LEU A 347 -0.63 23.13 17.26
C LEU A 347 0.69 23.14 16.46
N ASP A 348 0.66 23.65 15.23
CA ASP A 348 1.83 23.82 14.37
C ASP A 348 2.52 25.19 14.56
N ASN A 349 2.18 25.90 15.65
CA ASN A 349 2.60 27.27 15.94
C ASN A 349 2.27 28.30 14.84
N LEU A 350 1.21 28.07 14.05
CA LEU A 350 0.77 29.05 13.04
C LEU A 350 -0.02 30.15 13.73
N THR A 351 0.31 31.40 13.42
CA THR A 351 -0.49 32.58 13.84
C THR A 351 -1.57 32.92 12.79
N PRO A 352 -2.56 33.78 13.09
CA PRO A 352 -3.52 34.25 12.09
C PRO A 352 -2.85 34.90 10.87
N LEU A 353 -1.69 35.54 11.08
CA LEU A 353 -0.91 36.13 9.99
C LEU A 353 -0.30 35.07 9.07
N HIS A 354 0.12 33.90 9.59
CA HIS A 354 0.55 32.78 8.76
C HIS A 354 -0.60 32.27 7.88
N VAL A 355 -1.80 32.16 8.44
CA VAL A 355 -3.00 31.71 7.71
C VAL A 355 -3.38 32.72 6.62
N ALA A 356 -3.40 34.02 6.95
CA ALA A 356 -3.63 35.07 5.96
C ALA A 356 -2.57 35.07 4.85
N ALA A 357 -1.29 34.86 5.20
CA ALA A 357 -0.20 34.74 4.23
C ALA A 357 -0.30 33.47 3.37
N HIS A 358 -0.79 32.36 3.91
CA HIS A 358 -1.04 31.13 3.15
C HIS A 358 -2.16 31.31 2.12
N CYS A 359 -3.24 31.99 2.50
CA CYS A 359 -4.40 32.19 1.64
C CYS A 359 -4.25 33.38 0.67
N GLY A 360 -3.26 34.25 0.87
CA GLY A 360 -3.05 35.44 0.02
C GLY A 360 -3.93 36.63 0.40
N HIS A 361 -4.50 36.62 1.60
CA HIS A 361 -5.49 37.59 2.07
C HIS A 361 -4.84 38.89 2.52
N HIS A 362 -4.51 39.74 1.56
CA HIS A 362 -3.78 41.00 1.77
C HIS A 362 -4.49 41.96 2.74
N LYS A 363 -5.82 42.07 2.68
CA LYS A 363 -6.59 43.00 3.54
C LYS A 363 -6.52 42.58 5.00
N VAL A 364 -6.76 41.30 5.29
CA VAL A 364 -6.62 40.75 6.65
C VAL A 364 -5.18 40.84 7.14
N ALA A 365 -4.21 40.43 6.33
CA ALA A 365 -2.79 40.50 6.70
C ALA A 365 -2.38 41.94 7.07
N LYS A 366 -2.87 42.93 6.32
CA LYS A 366 -2.63 44.36 6.60
C LYS A 366 -3.20 44.76 7.95
N VAL A 367 -4.44 44.41 8.25
CA VAL A 367 -5.05 44.77 9.54
C VAL A 367 -4.36 44.06 10.71
N LEU A 368 -3.95 42.81 10.56
CA LEU A 368 -3.18 42.11 11.58
C LEU A 368 -1.85 42.83 11.85
N LEU A 369 -1.11 43.21 10.80
CA LEU A 369 0.15 43.95 10.94
C LEU A 369 -0.06 45.35 11.54
N ASP A 370 -1.05 46.10 11.07
CA ASP A 370 -1.41 47.43 11.59
C ASP A 370 -1.81 47.37 13.09
N LYS A 371 -2.30 46.21 13.56
CA LYS A 371 -2.66 45.95 14.96
C LYS A 371 -1.52 45.31 15.78
N GLY A 372 -0.33 45.18 15.21
CA GLY A 372 0.87 44.75 15.91
C GLY A 372 1.19 43.25 15.85
N ALA A 373 0.61 42.50 14.90
CA ALA A 373 0.98 41.10 14.67
C ALA A 373 2.47 41.00 14.27
N LYS A 374 3.18 39.99 14.80
CA LYS A 374 4.62 39.84 14.55
C LYS A 374 4.88 39.35 13.11
N PRO A 375 5.51 40.15 12.23
CA PRO A 375 5.74 39.79 10.81
C PRO A 375 6.70 38.61 10.62
N SER A 376 7.57 38.37 11.61
CA SER A 376 8.58 37.31 11.63
C SER A 376 8.30 36.25 12.69
N ALA A 377 7.04 36.09 13.13
CA ALA A 377 6.64 34.97 13.96
C ALA A 377 7.03 33.64 13.29
N ARG A 378 7.40 32.63 14.09
CA ARG A 378 7.89 31.34 13.61
C ARG A 378 6.88 30.24 13.93
N ALA A 379 6.49 29.49 12.90
CA ALA A 379 5.79 28.22 13.03
C ALA A 379 6.72 27.12 13.60
N LEU A 380 6.17 25.93 13.84
CA LEU A 380 6.89 24.80 14.43
C LEU A 380 8.14 24.41 13.62
N ASN A 381 8.03 24.44 12.30
CA ASN A 381 9.14 24.15 11.38
C ASN A 381 10.01 25.38 11.06
N GLY A 382 9.88 26.47 11.84
CA GLY A 382 10.62 27.71 11.65
C GLY A 382 10.14 28.58 10.48
N PHE A 383 9.05 28.19 9.80
CA PHE A 383 8.45 28.99 8.74
C PHE A 383 7.93 30.31 9.31
N THR A 384 8.23 31.41 8.63
CA THR A 384 7.60 32.71 8.89
C THR A 384 6.46 32.97 7.91
N PRO A 385 5.57 33.96 8.14
CA PRO A 385 4.57 34.34 7.16
C PRO A 385 5.19 34.68 5.79
N LEU A 386 6.40 35.25 5.76
CA LEU A 386 7.12 35.57 4.52
C LEU A 386 7.49 34.30 3.75
N HIS A 387 8.01 33.26 4.41
CA HIS A 387 8.28 31.97 3.76
C HIS A 387 7.04 31.38 3.11
N ILE A 388 5.89 31.44 3.81
CA ILE A 388 4.63 30.92 3.31
C ILE A 388 4.14 31.74 2.11
N ALA A 389 4.20 33.07 2.17
CA ALA A 389 3.84 33.94 1.06
C ALA A 389 4.71 33.68 -0.18
N CYS A 390 6.03 33.52 0.00
CA CYS A 390 6.96 33.16 -1.06
C CYS A 390 6.67 31.76 -1.64
N LYS A 391 6.36 30.77 -0.80
CA LYS A 391 6.01 29.41 -1.22
C LYS A 391 4.73 29.40 -2.08
N LYS A 392 3.74 30.20 -1.69
CA LYS A 392 2.41 30.26 -2.33
C LYS A 392 2.29 31.28 -3.45
N ASN A 393 3.38 31.96 -3.80
CA ASN A 393 3.44 32.99 -4.84
C ASN A 393 2.52 34.20 -4.59
N HIS A 394 2.33 34.58 -3.31
CA HIS A 394 1.47 35.70 -2.92
C HIS A 394 2.24 37.02 -2.86
N LEU A 395 2.58 37.59 -4.02
CA LEU A 395 3.42 38.78 -4.16
C LEU A 395 2.95 39.97 -3.29
N ARG A 396 1.66 40.29 -3.33
CA ARG A 396 1.09 41.43 -2.57
C ARG A 396 1.20 41.26 -1.05
N VAL A 397 1.15 40.03 -0.55
CA VAL A 397 1.32 39.76 0.89
C VAL A 397 2.81 39.75 1.24
N MET A 398 3.66 39.18 0.39
CA MET A 398 5.11 39.22 0.55
C MET A 398 5.63 40.67 0.66
N GLU A 399 5.23 41.56 -0.26
CA GLU A 399 5.63 42.97 -0.23
C GLU A 399 5.14 43.69 1.03
N LEU A 400 3.90 43.40 1.44
CA LEU A 400 3.33 43.94 2.67
C LEU A 400 4.13 43.49 3.90
N LEU A 401 4.51 42.21 3.97
CA LEU A 401 5.31 41.66 5.06
C LEU A 401 6.71 42.28 5.11
N MET A 402 7.38 42.41 3.97
CA MET A 402 8.70 43.07 3.90
C MET A 402 8.62 44.54 4.32
N LYS A 403 7.58 45.27 3.89
CA LYS A 403 7.35 46.67 4.30
C LYS A 403 7.16 46.82 5.81
N ASN A 404 6.64 45.80 6.47
CA ASN A 404 6.44 45.77 7.92
C ASN A 404 7.59 45.09 8.68
N GLY A 405 8.77 44.94 8.08
CA GLY A 405 9.97 44.46 8.78
C GLY A 405 10.11 42.94 8.89
N ALA A 406 9.45 42.16 8.03
CA ALA A 406 9.73 40.72 7.93
C ALA A 406 11.19 40.50 7.47
N SER A 407 11.95 39.71 8.23
CA SER A 407 13.35 39.42 7.91
C SER A 407 13.48 38.55 6.65
N LEU A 408 14.29 39.02 5.70
CA LEU A 408 14.68 38.29 4.48
C LEU A 408 15.65 37.13 4.77
N GLU A 409 16.38 37.22 5.89
CA GLU A 409 17.40 36.26 6.31
C GLU A 409 16.87 35.30 7.39
N ALA A 410 15.57 35.36 7.70
CA ALA A 410 14.95 34.37 8.57
C ALA A 410 15.08 32.98 7.95
N VAL A 411 15.40 31.98 8.77
CA VAL A 411 15.59 30.60 8.31
C VAL A 411 14.61 29.63 8.96
N THR A 412 14.15 28.63 8.23
CA THR A 412 13.41 27.48 8.80
C THR A 412 14.30 26.63 9.71
N GLU A 413 13.75 25.61 10.37
CA GLU A 413 14.56 24.63 11.13
C GLU A 413 15.57 23.86 10.23
N SER A 414 15.29 23.79 8.93
CA SER A 414 16.20 23.24 7.91
C SER A 414 17.16 24.28 7.31
N GLY A 415 17.20 25.51 7.83
CA GLY A 415 18.09 26.56 7.35
C GLY A 415 17.65 27.23 6.05
N LEU A 416 16.40 27.05 5.59
CA LEU A 416 15.94 27.64 4.33
C LEU A 416 15.51 29.09 4.55
N THR A 417 16.03 30.01 3.75
CA THR A 417 15.53 31.39 3.65
C THR A 417 14.30 31.48 2.73
N PRO A 418 13.54 32.59 2.72
CA PRO A 418 12.46 32.81 1.75
C PRO A 418 12.93 32.69 0.30
N LEU A 419 14.18 33.08 0.01
CA LEU A 419 14.77 32.95 -1.33
C LEU A 419 15.00 31.48 -1.72
N HIS A 420 15.45 30.62 -0.80
CA HIS A 420 15.56 29.18 -1.06
C HIS A 420 14.20 28.59 -1.43
N VAL A 421 13.16 28.94 -0.66
CA VAL A 421 11.81 28.43 -0.89
C VAL A 421 11.26 28.94 -2.23
N ALA A 422 11.41 30.23 -2.53
CA ALA A 422 10.98 30.80 -3.80
C ALA A 422 11.72 30.19 -4.99
N ALA A 423 13.03 29.95 -4.85
CA ALA A 423 13.85 29.36 -5.89
C ALA A 423 13.47 27.90 -6.17
N PHE A 424 13.20 27.11 -5.13
CA PHE A 424 12.72 25.73 -5.27
C PHE A 424 11.34 25.67 -5.95
N MET A 425 10.43 26.59 -5.59
CA MET A 425 9.07 26.62 -6.13
C MET A 425 8.99 27.15 -7.56
N GLY A 426 10.05 27.78 -8.08
CA GLY A 426 10.04 28.37 -9.44
C GLY A 426 9.38 29.75 -9.53
N ASN A 427 9.15 30.42 -8.40
CA ASN A 427 8.42 31.69 -8.38
C ASN A 427 9.33 32.86 -8.79
N LEU A 428 9.61 33.03 -10.08
CA LEU A 428 10.55 34.04 -10.60
C LEU A 428 10.22 35.46 -10.13
N ASN A 429 8.95 35.86 -10.15
CA ASN A 429 8.53 37.20 -9.70
C ASN A 429 8.89 37.46 -8.23
N ILE A 430 8.72 36.45 -7.38
CA ILE A 430 9.08 36.50 -5.96
C ILE A 430 10.61 36.55 -5.81
N VAL A 431 11.35 35.70 -6.53
CA VAL A 431 12.82 35.67 -6.53
C VAL A 431 13.38 37.04 -6.94
N THR A 432 12.89 37.61 -8.04
CA THR A 432 13.26 38.94 -8.51
C THR A 432 13.06 39.99 -7.43
N LYS A 433 11.90 39.98 -6.79
CA LYS A 433 11.59 40.98 -5.78
C LYS A 433 12.42 40.81 -4.50
N LEU A 434 12.67 39.58 -4.07
CA LEU A 434 13.55 39.30 -2.92
C LEU A 434 14.99 39.78 -3.17
N LEU A 435 15.56 39.53 -4.35
CA LEU A 435 16.89 40.00 -4.71
C LEU A 435 16.96 41.54 -4.82
N GLN A 436 15.94 42.19 -5.39
CA GLN A 436 15.83 43.66 -5.40
C GLN A 436 15.80 44.27 -3.99
N HIS A 437 15.22 43.55 -3.02
CA HIS A 437 15.19 43.96 -1.62
C HIS A 437 16.44 43.54 -0.82
N GLY A 438 17.47 43.00 -1.49
CA GLY A 438 18.78 42.74 -0.89
C GLY A 438 18.99 41.33 -0.35
N ALA A 439 18.12 40.36 -0.64
CA ALA A 439 18.37 38.96 -0.27
C ALA A 439 19.63 38.44 -0.98
N SER A 440 20.50 37.72 -0.27
CA SER A 440 21.73 37.18 -0.87
C SER A 440 21.46 35.85 -1.59
N PRO A 441 21.91 35.68 -2.86
CA PRO A 441 21.76 34.42 -3.60
C PRO A 441 22.74 33.33 -3.17
N ASN A 442 23.65 33.62 -2.24
CA ASN A 442 24.73 32.73 -1.80
C ASN A 442 24.57 32.25 -0.35
N VAL A 443 23.45 32.55 0.32
CA VAL A 443 23.14 32.02 1.65
C VAL A 443 23.01 30.51 1.56
N SER A 444 23.51 29.79 2.56
CA SER A 444 23.49 28.33 2.58
C SER A 444 22.59 27.80 3.69
N ASN A 445 21.84 26.73 3.41
CA ASN A 445 21.04 26.02 4.42
C ASN A 445 21.89 25.07 5.30
N VAL A 446 21.25 24.24 6.15
CA VAL A 446 21.97 23.28 7.01
C VAL A 446 22.77 22.21 6.26
N LYS A 447 22.44 21.96 4.99
CA LYS A 447 23.18 21.07 4.08
C LYS A 447 24.20 21.83 3.22
N VAL A 448 24.44 23.10 3.54
CA VAL A 448 25.31 24.02 2.78
C VAL A 448 24.80 24.25 1.35
N GLU A 449 23.53 23.96 1.07
CA GLU A 449 22.93 24.20 -0.25
C GLU A 449 22.48 25.65 -0.37
N THR A 450 22.74 26.27 -1.53
CA THR A 450 22.32 27.64 -1.87
C THR A 450 20.96 27.66 -2.60
N PRO A 451 20.31 28.82 -2.80
CA PRO A 451 19.13 28.93 -3.66
C PRO A 451 19.34 28.37 -5.08
N LEU A 452 20.55 28.47 -5.63
CA LEU A 452 20.89 27.89 -6.93
C LEU A 452 20.84 26.35 -6.90
N HIS A 453 21.28 25.71 -5.81
CA HIS A 453 21.11 24.25 -5.65
C HIS A 453 19.64 23.85 -5.59
N MET A 454 18.81 24.66 -4.94
CA MET A 454 17.36 24.42 -4.87
C MET A 454 16.70 24.55 -6.23
N ALA A 455 17.01 25.61 -6.99
CA ALA A 455 16.54 25.80 -8.36
C ALA A 455 17.00 24.66 -9.27
N ALA A 456 18.29 24.28 -9.17
CA ALA A 456 18.86 23.21 -9.98
C ALA A 456 18.24 21.84 -9.67
N ARG A 457 17.93 21.56 -8.41
CA ARG A 457 17.26 20.32 -7.98
C ARG A 457 15.80 20.27 -8.47
N ALA A 458 15.11 21.40 -8.44
CA ALA A 458 13.71 21.47 -8.88
C ALA A 458 13.55 21.65 -10.40
N GLY A 459 14.65 21.78 -11.16
CA GLY A 459 14.59 21.99 -12.62
C GLY A 459 14.11 23.39 -13.03
N GLN A 460 14.29 24.39 -12.17
CA GLN A 460 13.74 25.73 -12.38
C GLN A 460 14.65 26.59 -13.26
N THR A 461 14.56 26.40 -14.58
CA THR A 461 15.43 27.00 -15.61
C THR A 461 15.52 28.53 -15.52
N ASP A 462 14.38 29.22 -15.50
CA ASP A 462 14.36 30.70 -15.50
C ASP A 462 14.91 31.28 -14.21
N VAL A 463 14.59 30.65 -13.08
CA VAL A 463 15.11 31.03 -11.77
C VAL A 463 16.61 30.79 -11.71
N ALA A 464 17.11 29.64 -12.16
CA ALA A 464 18.54 29.35 -12.17
C ALA A 464 19.31 30.38 -13.01
N ARG A 465 18.81 30.71 -14.22
CA ARG A 465 19.36 31.76 -15.08
C ARG A 465 19.38 33.11 -14.37
N PHE A 466 18.28 33.50 -13.76
CA PHE A 466 18.16 34.78 -13.07
C PHE A 466 19.08 34.87 -11.85
N LEU A 467 19.22 33.80 -11.06
CA LEU A 467 20.13 33.74 -9.92
C LEU A 467 21.59 33.90 -10.37
N LEU A 468 22.01 33.24 -11.45
CA LEU A 468 23.36 33.35 -12.01
C LEU A 468 23.67 34.78 -12.51
N GLN A 469 22.71 35.41 -13.21
CA GLN A 469 22.81 36.82 -13.62
C GLN A 469 22.97 37.78 -12.42
N ASN A 470 22.45 37.38 -11.25
CA ASN A 470 22.52 38.15 -10.01
C ASN A 470 23.63 37.66 -9.07
N LYS A 471 24.76 37.16 -9.60
CA LYS A 471 25.98 36.79 -8.86
C LYS A 471 25.82 35.59 -7.90
N ALA A 472 24.94 34.64 -8.22
CA ALA A 472 24.97 33.33 -7.57
C ALA A 472 26.25 32.56 -7.95
N SER A 473 26.92 31.96 -6.97
CA SER A 473 28.12 31.16 -7.19
C SER A 473 27.75 29.82 -7.84
N VAL A 474 28.12 29.64 -9.12
CA VAL A 474 27.83 28.44 -9.93
C VAL A 474 28.40 27.16 -9.31
N ASP A 475 29.64 27.23 -8.82
CA ASP A 475 30.38 26.11 -8.21
C ASP A 475 30.38 26.17 -6.67
N ALA A 476 29.35 26.78 -6.08
CA ALA A 476 29.15 26.66 -4.64
C ALA A 476 29.05 25.17 -4.27
N LYS A 477 29.75 24.77 -3.21
CA LYS A 477 29.80 23.38 -2.74
C LYS A 477 28.85 23.19 -1.56
N ALA A 478 27.87 22.32 -1.75
CA ALA A 478 27.02 21.83 -0.67
C ALA A 478 27.72 20.70 0.10
N LYS A 479 26.99 20.04 0.99
CA LYS A 479 27.44 18.80 1.64
C LYS A 479 27.90 17.78 0.59
N ASP A 480 28.96 17.04 0.92
CA ASP A 480 29.66 16.11 0.02
C ASP A 480 30.33 16.77 -1.19
N ASP A 481 30.64 18.07 -1.10
CA ASP A 481 31.21 18.87 -2.19
C ASP A 481 30.38 18.85 -3.48
N GLN A 482 29.07 18.58 -3.37
CA GLN A 482 28.17 18.59 -4.51
C GLN A 482 27.88 20.03 -4.95
N THR A 483 28.08 20.32 -6.24
CA THR A 483 27.68 21.59 -6.85
C THR A 483 26.24 21.52 -7.38
N SER A 484 25.70 22.67 -7.80
CA SER A 484 24.38 22.73 -8.45
C SER A 484 24.33 21.89 -9.73
N LEU A 485 25.47 21.77 -10.44
CA LEU A 485 25.61 20.94 -11.64
C LEU A 485 25.47 19.44 -11.33
N HIS A 486 25.99 18.97 -10.19
CA HIS A 486 25.77 17.58 -9.74
C HIS A 486 24.29 17.30 -9.48
N CYS A 487 23.57 18.25 -8.88
CA CYS A 487 22.13 18.12 -8.60
C CYS A 487 21.33 18.06 -9.90
N ALA A 488 21.60 18.96 -10.84
CA ALA A 488 20.93 18.99 -12.14
C ALA A 488 21.23 17.73 -12.96
N ALA A 489 22.51 17.29 -12.97
CA ALA A 489 22.94 16.08 -13.67
C ALA A 489 22.31 14.81 -13.11
N ARG A 490 22.10 14.70 -11.79
CA ARG A 490 21.39 13.56 -11.18
C ARG A 490 19.95 13.44 -11.63
N LEU A 491 19.27 14.58 -11.74
CA LEU A 491 17.84 14.60 -12.02
C LEU A 491 17.51 14.71 -13.51
N GLY A 492 18.52 14.85 -14.37
CA GLY A 492 18.33 14.92 -15.82
C GLY A 492 17.82 16.27 -16.31
N HIS A 493 18.01 17.34 -15.54
CA HIS A 493 17.51 18.67 -15.89
C HIS A 493 18.41 19.33 -16.94
N MET A 494 18.29 18.90 -18.20
CA MET A 494 19.14 19.31 -19.33
C MET A 494 19.32 20.84 -19.43
N GLU A 495 18.23 21.61 -19.48
CA GLU A 495 18.36 23.06 -19.67
C GLU A 495 19.07 23.76 -18.50
N VAL A 496 18.88 23.27 -17.28
CA VAL A 496 19.62 23.77 -16.12
C VAL A 496 21.10 23.40 -16.25
N VAL A 497 21.43 22.18 -16.69
CA VAL A 497 22.81 21.74 -16.94
C VAL A 497 23.48 22.67 -17.95
N ARG A 498 22.83 22.93 -19.10
CA ARG A 498 23.32 23.88 -20.10
C ARG A 498 23.60 25.26 -19.51
N ILE A 499 22.64 25.84 -18.79
CA ILE A 499 22.79 27.18 -18.20
C ILE A 499 23.94 27.23 -17.20
N LEU A 500 24.12 26.19 -16.38
CA LEU A 500 25.21 26.12 -15.41
C LEU A 500 26.57 26.02 -16.12
N LEU A 501 26.68 25.22 -17.19
CA LEU A 501 27.89 25.08 -18.00
C LEU A 501 28.21 26.38 -18.76
N ASP A 502 27.22 26.97 -19.44
CA ASP A 502 27.32 28.25 -20.16
C ASP A 502 27.73 29.40 -19.21
N SER A 503 27.41 29.29 -17.92
CA SER A 503 27.78 30.25 -16.86
C SER A 503 29.12 29.94 -16.19
N GLY A 504 29.92 29.02 -16.74
CA GLY A 504 31.26 28.68 -16.27
C GLY A 504 31.33 27.64 -15.15
N GLY A 505 30.26 26.87 -14.92
CA GLY A 505 30.27 25.76 -13.96
C GLY A 505 31.20 24.63 -14.39
N SER A 506 32.03 24.13 -13.47
CA SER A 506 33.04 23.12 -13.80
C SER A 506 32.42 21.73 -14.05
N PRO A 507 32.52 21.17 -15.28
CA PRO A 507 32.02 19.82 -15.58
C PRO A 507 32.83 18.72 -14.89
N ASN A 508 34.00 19.06 -14.35
CA ASN A 508 34.93 18.16 -13.69
C ASN A 508 35.01 18.38 -12.17
N ALA A 509 34.12 19.20 -11.60
CA ALA A 509 34.00 19.31 -10.15
C ALA A 509 33.76 17.93 -9.55
N SER A 510 34.42 17.59 -8.44
CA SER A 510 34.30 16.27 -7.81
C SER A 510 33.68 16.38 -6.42
N THR A 511 32.84 15.41 -6.09
CA THR A 511 32.30 15.21 -4.73
C THR A 511 33.38 14.70 -3.78
N THR A 512 33.05 14.63 -2.50
CA THR A 512 33.90 13.98 -1.47
C THR A 512 34.21 12.51 -1.80
N SER A 513 33.37 11.81 -2.55
CA SER A 513 33.60 10.43 -3.03
C SER A 513 34.31 10.36 -4.39
N GLY A 514 34.66 11.51 -4.99
CA GLY A 514 35.33 11.61 -6.27
C GLY A 514 34.41 11.47 -7.49
N HIS A 515 33.09 11.55 -7.31
CA HIS A 515 32.16 11.54 -8.44
C HIS A 515 32.12 12.92 -9.08
N THR A 516 32.17 12.97 -10.40
CA THR A 516 31.93 14.19 -11.20
C THR A 516 30.47 14.24 -11.66
N PRO A 517 29.96 15.37 -12.18
CA PRO A 517 28.64 15.42 -12.83
C PRO A 517 28.48 14.33 -13.90
N LEU A 518 29.54 14.05 -14.68
CA LEU A 518 29.54 12.98 -15.68
C LEU A 518 29.31 11.60 -15.05
N HIS A 519 30.00 11.26 -13.95
CA HIS A 519 29.76 9.99 -13.24
C HIS A 519 28.31 9.85 -12.75
N ILE A 520 27.69 10.95 -12.32
CA ILE A 520 26.30 10.94 -11.85
C ILE A 520 25.35 10.79 -13.04
N ALA A 521 25.53 11.57 -14.11
CA ALA A 521 24.69 11.50 -15.31
C ALA A 521 24.74 10.11 -15.96
N THR A 522 25.93 9.48 -16.00
CA THR A 522 26.08 8.13 -16.57
C THR A 522 25.49 7.04 -15.70
N ARG A 523 25.52 7.19 -14.37
CA ARG A 523 24.82 6.28 -13.43
C ARG A 523 23.32 6.28 -13.68
N GLU A 524 22.72 7.46 -13.80
CA GLU A 524 21.28 7.60 -13.98
C GLU A 524 20.83 7.26 -15.41
N GLY A 525 21.72 7.48 -16.39
CA GLY A 525 21.48 7.17 -17.80
C GLY A 525 20.92 8.35 -18.60
N HIS A 526 21.17 9.58 -18.18
CA HIS A 526 20.66 10.79 -18.85
C HIS A 526 21.51 11.12 -20.08
N LEU A 527 21.18 10.51 -21.22
CA LEU A 527 21.99 10.56 -22.45
C LEU A 527 22.32 11.99 -22.90
N GLU A 528 21.31 12.84 -23.03
CA GLU A 528 21.50 14.23 -23.46
C GLU A 528 22.42 14.98 -22.48
N VAL A 529 22.24 14.79 -21.16
CA VAL A 529 23.08 15.44 -20.14
C VAL A 529 24.52 14.97 -20.24
N VAL A 530 24.74 13.69 -20.51
CA VAL A 530 26.09 13.15 -20.75
C VAL A 530 26.71 13.83 -21.96
N GLU A 531 25.99 13.93 -23.09
CA GLU A 531 26.46 14.61 -24.30
C GLU A 531 26.84 16.07 -24.02
N ALA A 532 25.93 16.84 -23.39
CA ALA A 532 26.20 18.23 -23.04
C ALA A 532 27.42 18.38 -22.11
N LEU A 533 27.61 17.48 -21.15
CA LEU A 533 28.80 17.52 -20.28
C LEU A 533 30.09 17.24 -21.08
N LEU A 534 30.06 16.28 -22.00
CA LEU A 534 31.20 15.94 -22.84
C LEU A 534 31.57 17.09 -23.78
N ASP A 535 30.59 17.74 -24.40
CA ASP A 535 30.79 18.91 -25.28
C ASP A 535 31.42 20.10 -24.54
N HIS A 536 31.17 20.22 -23.24
CA HIS A 536 31.76 21.26 -22.38
C HIS A 536 33.07 20.81 -21.70
N GLY A 537 33.69 19.70 -22.15
CA GLY A 537 35.01 19.27 -21.69
C GLY A 537 35.00 18.43 -20.41
N ALA A 538 33.93 17.69 -20.13
CA ALA A 538 33.95 16.67 -19.08
C ALA A 538 34.94 15.54 -19.44
N LEU A 539 35.86 15.25 -18.52
CA LEU A 539 36.89 14.23 -18.70
C LEU A 539 36.35 12.83 -18.41
N GLN A 540 36.42 11.93 -19.38
CA GLN A 540 36.02 10.52 -19.21
C GLN A 540 37.05 9.68 -18.43
N SER A 541 38.24 10.24 -18.18
CA SER A 541 39.33 9.58 -17.44
C SER A 541 39.28 9.83 -15.93
N CYS A 542 38.46 10.77 -15.46
CA CYS A 542 38.30 11.04 -14.03
C CYS A 542 37.87 9.77 -13.30
N MET A 543 38.44 9.53 -12.11
CA MET A 543 38.16 8.35 -11.30
C MET A 543 37.56 8.72 -9.96
N THR A 544 36.56 7.96 -9.53
CA THR A 544 36.05 8.02 -8.15
C THR A 544 37.10 7.56 -7.15
N LYS A 545 36.85 7.74 -5.84
CA LYS A 545 37.74 7.21 -4.79
C LYS A 545 37.95 5.69 -4.88
N LYS A 546 36.96 4.94 -5.36
CA LYS A 546 37.04 3.49 -5.63
C LYS A 546 37.78 3.15 -6.93
N GLY A 547 38.15 4.15 -7.73
CA GLY A 547 38.87 3.96 -8.98
C GLY A 547 37.97 3.70 -10.20
N PHE A 548 36.68 3.98 -10.13
CA PHE A 548 35.79 3.83 -11.29
C PHE A 548 35.76 5.11 -12.13
N THR A 549 35.95 4.96 -13.44
CA THR A 549 35.67 5.99 -14.44
C THR A 549 34.16 6.05 -14.76
N PRO A 550 33.67 7.06 -15.50
CA PRO A 550 32.27 7.10 -15.93
C PRO A 550 31.87 5.84 -16.69
N LEU A 551 32.74 5.27 -17.52
CA LEU A 551 32.47 4.02 -18.26
C LEU A 551 32.33 2.79 -17.35
N HIS A 552 33.07 2.72 -16.23
CA HIS A 552 32.87 1.67 -15.23
C HIS A 552 31.48 1.77 -14.58
N ILE A 553 31.05 2.99 -14.27
CA ILE A 553 29.73 3.23 -13.69
C ILE A 553 28.64 2.85 -14.70
N THR A 554 28.78 3.29 -15.95
CA THR A 554 27.87 2.91 -17.05
C THR A 554 27.76 1.39 -17.18
N ALA A 555 28.90 0.68 -17.12
CA ALA A 555 28.95 -0.77 -17.14
C ALA A 555 28.27 -1.41 -15.91
N LYS A 556 28.44 -0.86 -14.71
CA LYS A 556 27.76 -1.35 -13.49
C LYS A 556 26.23 -1.26 -13.59
N TYR A 557 25.72 -0.17 -14.17
CA TYR A 557 24.29 0.14 -14.21
C TYR A 557 23.58 -0.21 -15.52
N GLY A 558 24.25 -0.87 -16.47
CA GLY A 558 23.59 -1.38 -17.68
C GLY A 558 23.13 -0.28 -18.66
N LYS A 559 23.80 0.88 -18.71
CA LYS A 559 23.38 2.01 -19.56
C LYS A 559 23.99 1.95 -20.97
N LEU A 560 23.44 1.10 -21.84
CA LEU A 560 23.97 0.81 -23.19
C LEU A 560 24.22 2.06 -24.06
N GLN A 561 23.21 2.91 -24.26
CA GLN A 561 23.31 4.11 -25.10
C GLN A 561 24.37 5.10 -24.59
N VAL A 562 24.48 5.22 -23.26
CA VAL A 562 25.50 6.07 -22.63
C VAL A 562 26.90 5.46 -22.80
N ALA A 563 27.03 4.14 -22.75
CA ALA A 563 28.30 3.46 -23.00
C ALA A 563 28.77 3.71 -24.44
N GLU A 564 27.86 3.60 -25.40
CA GLU A 564 28.12 3.87 -26.81
C GLU A 564 28.59 5.31 -27.02
N LEU A 565 27.87 6.29 -26.44
CA LEU A 565 28.25 7.71 -26.50
C LEU A 565 29.63 7.97 -25.89
N LEU A 566 29.92 7.40 -24.70
CA LEU A 566 31.23 7.55 -24.06
C LEU A 566 32.37 6.98 -24.94
N LEU A 567 32.15 5.82 -25.55
CA LEU A 567 33.12 5.17 -26.45
C LEU A 567 33.34 5.99 -27.73
N GLN A 568 32.29 6.54 -28.32
CA GLN A 568 32.37 7.44 -29.47
C GLN A 568 33.18 8.71 -29.15
N HIS A 569 33.06 9.23 -27.91
CA HIS A 569 33.87 10.34 -27.41
C HIS A 569 35.25 9.93 -26.86
N GLY A 570 35.73 8.73 -27.17
CA GLY A 570 37.11 8.30 -26.89
C GLY A 570 37.37 7.77 -25.47
N ALA A 571 36.33 7.39 -24.71
CA ALA A 571 36.51 6.71 -23.44
C ALA A 571 37.25 5.37 -23.62
N GLN A 572 38.22 5.11 -22.76
CA GLN A 572 39.07 3.93 -22.88
C GLN A 572 38.33 2.66 -22.40
N PRO A 573 38.04 1.66 -23.28
CA PRO A 573 37.28 0.46 -22.92
C PRO A 573 37.99 -0.44 -21.91
N SER A 574 39.32 -0.39 -21.89
CA SER A 574 40.19 -1.20 -21.03
C SER A 574 40.81 -0.38 -19.89
N ALA A 575 40.24 0.79 -19.54
CA ALA A 575 40.73 1.58 -18.40
C ALA A 575 40.70 0.75 -17.12
N ALA A 576 41.84 0.62 -16.45
CA ALA A 576 41.93 -0.12 -15.20
C ALA A 576 41.64 0.80 -14.00
N GLY A 577 40.71 0.38 -13.14
CA GLY A 577 40.47 0.98 -11.84
C GLY A 577 41.61 0.73 -10.85
N LYS A 578 41.46 1.24 -9.61
CA LYS A 578 42.47 1.05 -8.55
C LYS A 578 42.72 -0.42 -8.20
N SER A 579 41.72 -1.28 -8.36
CA SER A 579 41.79 -2.72 -8.15
C SER A 579 42.14 -3.53 -9.41
N GLY A 580 42.53 -2.85 -10.50
CA GLY A 580 42.82 -3.49 -11.80
C GLY A 580 41.57 -3.90 -12.58
N LEU A 581 40.37 -3.66 -12.06
CA LEU A 581 39.11 -3.96 -12.77
C LEU A 581 38.95 -3.04 -13.96
N THR A 582 38.52 -3.58 -15.08
CA THR A 582 38.12 -2.82 -16.27
C THR A 582 36.59 -2.70 -16.36
N PRO A 583 36.04 -1.79 -17.18
CA PRO A 583 34.59 -1.76 -17.45
C PRO A 583 34.03 -3.12 -17.87
N LEU A 584 34.80 -3.92 -18.60
CA LEU A 584 34.40 -5.27 -19.01
C LEU A 584 34.23 -6.21 -17.81
N HIS A 585 35.14 -6.19 -16.82
CA HIS A 585 34.97 -6.96 -15.58
C HIS A 585 33.68 -6.59 -14.85
N VAL A 586 33.38 -5.29 -14.80
CA VAL A 586 32.20 -4.76 -14.10
C VAL A 586 30.92 -5.13 -14.86
N ALA A 587 30.91 -5.02 -16.19
CA ALA A 587 29.77 -5.41 -17.02
C ALA A 587 29.44 -6.91 -16.86
N VAL A 588 30.47 -7.77 -16.87
CA VAL A 588 30.33 -9.21 -16.64
C VAL A 588 29.83 -9.47 -15.22
N HIS A 589 30.42 -8.88 -14.19
CA HIS A 589 29.97 -9.09 -12.80
C HIS A 589 28.49 -8.77 -12.57
N HIS A 590 27.93 -7.83 -13.33
CA HIS A 590 26.53 -7.42 -13.24
C HIS A 590 25.62 -8.01 -14.34
N ASP A 591 26.13 -8.95 -15.14
CA ASP A 591 25.39 -9.68 -16.18
C ASP A 591 24.80 -8.77 -17.29
N HIS A 592 25.52 -7.71 -17.65
CA HIS A 592 25.10 -6.77 -18.71
C HIS A 592 25.62 -7.19 -20.08
N HIS A 593 24.99 -8.21 -20.67
CA HIS A 593 25.42 -8.82 -21.93
C HIS A 593 25.59 -7.82 -23.10
N ASP A 594 24.65 -6.88 -23.27
CA ASP A 594 24.73 -5.88 -24.35
C ASP A 594 25.95 -4.96 -24.20
N ILE A 595 26.29 -4.57 -22.96
CA ILE A 595 27.48 -3.77 -22.68
C ILE A 595 28.75 -4.58 -22.90
N VAL A 596 28.75 -5.87 -22.54
CA VAL A 596 29.87 -6.77 -22.82
C VAL A 596 30.15 -6.80 -24.32
N ASN A 597 29.14 -7.04 -25.15
CA ASN A 597 29.30 -7.08 -26.60
C ASN A 597 29.76 -5.73 -27.17
N LEU A 598 29.22 -4.62 -26.67
CA LEU A 598 29.64 -3.28 -27.07
C LEU A 598 31.10 -2.99 -26.69
N LEU A 599 31.53 -3.37 -25.49
CA LEU A 599 32.91 -3.16 -25.06
C LEU A 599 33.89 -4.02 -25.90
N LEU A 600 33.53 -5.27 -26.17
CA LEU A 600 34.34 -6.19 -26.99
C LEU A 600 34.45 -5.70 -28.44
N SER A 601 33.36 -5.21 -29.04
CA SER A 601 33.39 -4.64 -30.40
C SER A 601 34.25 -3.37 -30.50
N HIS A 602 34.43 -2.65 -29.38
CA HIS A 602 35.33 -1.52 -29.26
C HIS A 602 36.74 -1.89 -28.75
N ASN A 603 37.20 -3.14 -28.95
CA ASN A 603 38.53 -3.63 -28.57
C ASN A 603 38.83 -3.60 -27.05
N ALA A 604 37.83 -3.80 -26.19
CA ALA A 604 38.10 -4.10 -24.78
C ALA A 604 38.82 -5.45 -24.67
N SER A 605 39.91 -5.51 -23.91
CA SER A 605 40.70 -6.75 -23.79
C SER A 605 39.97 -7.79 -22.92
N PRO A 606 39.62 -8.97 -23.45
CA PRO A 606 39.09 -10.07 -22.65
C PRO A 606 40.15 -10.75 -21.78
N HIS A 607 41.43 -10.38 -21.96
CA HIS A 607 42.57 -10.88 -21.20
C HIS A 607 43.00 -9.97 -20.05
N ALA A 608 42.35 -8.82 -19.89
CA ALA A 608 42.64 -7.92 -18.79
C ALA A 608 42.48 -8.68 -17.47
N THR A 609 43.41 -8.48 -16.54
CA THR A 609 43.39 -9.12 -15.23
C THR A 609 43.18 -8.10 -14.13
N ALA A 610 42.28 -8.43 -13.19
CA ALA A 610 42.14 -7.71 -11.95
C ALA A 610 43.32 -7.98 -11.00
N ARG A 611 43.38 -7.32 -9.84
CA ARG A 611 44.49 -7.45 -8.88
C ARG A 611 44.70 -8.87 -8.31
N ASN A 612 43.68 -9.73 -8.36
CA ASN A 612 43.79 -11.16 -8.00
C ASN A 612 44.16 -12.06 -9.19
N GLY A 613 44.38 -11.49 -10.37
CA GLY A 613 44.63 -12.22 -11.62
C GLY A 613 43.36 -12.68 -12.33
N TYR A 614 42.16 -12.31 -11.87
CA TYR A 614 40.91 -12.74 -12.52
C TYR A 614 40.70 -11.99 -13.82
N THR A 615 40.37 -12.73 -14.87
CA THR A 615 39.87 -12.16 -16.14
C THR A 615 38.34 -12.06 -16.12
N PRO A 616 37.71 -11.35 -17.06
CA PRO A 616 36.25 -11.34 -17.18
C PRO A 616 35.67 -12.77 -17.32
N LEU A 617 36.36 -13.68 -18.00
CA LEU A 617 35.92 -15.08 -18.14
C LEU A 617 35.93 -15.83 -16.80
N HIS A 618 36.79 -15.48 -15.84
CA HIS A 618 36.74 -16.07 -14.50
C HIS A 618 35.45 -15.70 -13.76
N ILE A 619 35.03 -14.44 -13.90
CA ILE A 619 33.81 -13.92 -13.26
C ILE A 619 32.57 -14.57 -13.91
N ALA A 620 32.51 -14.58 -15.25
CA ALA A 620 31.42 -15.21 -16.00
C ALA A 620 31.28 -16.70 -15.65
N ALA A 621 32.41 -17.42 -15.58
CA ALA A 621 32.43 -18.83 -15.22
C ALA A 621 31.93 -19.09 -13.79
N LYS A 622 32.31 -18.24 -12.82
CA LYS A 622 31.84 -18.37 -11.42
C LYS A 622 30.34 -18.08 -11.27
N GLN A 623 29.80 -17.11 -12.02
CA GLN A 623 28.40 -16.70 -11.91
C GLN A 623 27.44 -17.43 -12.87
N ASN A 624 27.95 -18.40 -13.65
CA ASN A 624 27.18 -19.16 -14.65
C ASN A 624 26.58 -18.32 -15.79
N GLN A 625 27.31 -17.33 -16.28
CA GLN A 625 26.85 -16.47 -17.38
C GLN A 625 27.33 -17.03 -18.73
N THR A 626 26.60 -18.02 -19.26
CA THR A 626 27.02 -18.80 -20.43
C THR A 626 27.12 -17.98 -21.71
N GLU A 627 26.16 -17.09 -21.96
CA GLU A 627 26.10 -16.23 -23.15
C GLU A 627 27.24 -15.20 -23.15
N ILE A 628 27.54 -14.64 -21.98
CA ILE A 628 28.68 -13.73 -21.79
C ILE A 628 30.00 -14.49 -21.96
N ALA A 629 30.11 -15.71 -21.40
CA ALA A 629 31.29 -16.55 -21.57
C ALA A 629 31.50 -16.93 -23.04
N GLU A 630 30.45 -17.29 -23.77
CA GLU A 630 30.51 -17.53 -25.22
C GLU A 630 31.05 -16.31 -25.97
N SER A 631 30.49 -15.12 -25.70
CA SER A 631 30.96 -13.88 -26.33
C SER A 631 32.43 -13.59 -26.02
N LEU A 632 32.86 -13.76 -24.76
CA LEU A 632 34.26 -13.60 -24.36
C LEU A 632 35.18 -14.58 -25.09
N LEU A 633 34.81 -15.86 -25.17
CA LEU A 633 35.58 -16.91 -25.86
C LEU A 633 35.68 -16.64 -27.37
N GLN A 634 34.58 -16.22 -28.01
CA GLN A 634 34.56 -15.83 -29.42
C GLN A 634 35.49 -14.64 -29.71
N HIS A 635 35.64 -13.72 -28.76
CA HIS A 635 36.55 -12.58 -28.85
C HIS A 635 37.97 -12.90 -28.35
N GLY A 636 38.31 -14.18 -28.21
CA GLY A 636 39.67 -14.65 -27.97
C GLY A 636 40.03 -14.88 -26.50
N ALA A 637 39.10 -14.79 -25.54
CA ALA A 637 39.38 -15.16 -24.15
C ALA A 637 39.88 -16.60 -24.06
N SER A 638 40.94 -16.85 -23.28
CA SER A 638 41.44 -18.21 -23.06
C SER A 638 40.89 -18.80 -21.78
N ALA A 639 40.23 -19.97 -21.90
CA ALA A 639 39.74 -20.76 -20.76
C ALA A 639 40.86 -21.30 -19.86
N ASN A 640 42.11 -21.28 -20.35
CA ASN A 640 43.32 -21.75 -19.65
C ASN A 640 44.09 -20.63 -18.95
N THR A 641 43.59 -19.39 -19.00
CA THR A 641 44.21 -18.29 -18.26
C THR A 641 44.12 -18.58 -16.77
N GLU A 642 45.24 -18.41 -16.06
CA GLU A 642 45.33 -18.66 -14.63
C GLU A 642 45.34 -17.35 -13.84
N SER A 643 44.62 -17.34 -12.72
CA SER A 643 44.75 -16.31 -11.69
C SER A 643 46.12 -16.34 -11.02
N PHE A 644 46.40 -15.39 -10.13
CA PHE A 644 47.64 -15.43 -9.34
C PHE A 644 47.72 -16.63 -8.38
N GLN A 645 46.64 -17.38 -8.16
CA GLN A 645 46.65 -18.64 -7.39
C GLN A 645 46.69 -19.90 -8.30
N GLY A 646 46.82 -19.75 -9.62
CA GLY A 646 46.76 -20.88 -10.57
C GLY A 646 45.33 -21.34 -10.86
N VAL A 647 44.31 -20.54 -10.53
CA VAL A 647 42.91 -20.91 -10.73
C VAL A 647 42.50 -20.53 -12.15
N SER A 648 41.87 -21.44 -12.89
CA SER A 648 41.28 -21.14 -14.21
C SER A 648 39.76 -20.99 -14.13
N SER A 649 39.14 -20.49 -15.21
CA SER A 649 37.68 -20.44 -15.34
C SER A 649 37.01 -21.81 -15.16
N LEU A 650 37.66 -22.89 -15.61
CA LEU A 650 37.15 -24.25 -15.44
C LEU A 650 37.10 -24.65 -13.96
N HIS A 651 38.11 -24.30 -13.16
CA HIS A 651 38.11 -24.56 -11.72
C HIS A 651 36.91 -23.92 -11.02
N LEU A 652 36.65 -22.63 -11.31
CA LEU A 652 35.55 -21.89 -10.70
C LEU A 652 34.18 -22.46 -11.13
N ALA A 653 33.99 -22.75 -12.42
CA ALA A 653 32.76 -23.36 -12.91
C ALA A 653 32.53 -24.75 -12.28
N SER A 654 33.59 -25.54 -12.09
CA SER A 654 33.50 -26.87 -11.48
C SER A 654 33.20 -26.83 -9.98
N GLN A 655 33.76 -25.87 -9.24
CA GLN A 655 33.48 -25.68 -7.81
C GLN A 655 32.01 -25.30 -7.57
N GLU A 656 31.50 -24.35 -8.35
CA GLU A 656 30.12 -23.85 -8.21
C GLU A 656 29.07 -24.81 -8.78
N GLY A 657 29.47 -25.82 -9.57
CA GLY A 657 28.58 -26.86 -10.08
C GLY A 657 27.94 -26.55 -11.43
N HIS A 658 28.52 -25.64 -12.22
CA HIS A 658 27.92 -25.12 -13.45
C HIS A 658 28.17 -26.03 -14.65
N THR A 659 27.34 -27.06 -14.83
CA THR A 659 27.52 -28.10 -15.86
C THR A 659 27.62 -27.56 -17.28
N HIS A 660 26.69 -26.68 -17.68
CA HIS A 660 26.68 -26.13 -19.05
C HIS A 660 27.90 -25.24 -19.31
N MET A 661 28.30 -24.42 -18.33
CA MET A 661 29.53 -23.62 -18.38
C MET A 661 30.78 -24.51 -18.48
N VAL A 662 30.84 -25.61 -17.72
CA VAL A 662 31.95 -26.57 -17.79
C VAL A 662 32.04 -27.19 -19.19
N SER A 663 30.92 -27.64 -19.76
CA SER A 663 30.88 -28.16 -21.13
C SER A 663 31.31 -27.12 -22.17
N LEU A 664 30.84 -25.87 -22.02
CA LEU A 664 31.21 -24.76 -22.90
C LEU A 664 32.73 -24.48 -22.86
N LEU A 665 33.31 -24.43 -21.66
CA LEU A 665 34.75 -24.20 -21.47
C LEU A 665 35.57 -25.36 -22.07
N ILE A 666 35.16 -26.62 -21.85
CA ILE A 666 35.83 -27.79 -22.43
C ILE A 666 35.74 -27.78 -23.96
N ALA A 667 34.56 -27.46 -24.52
CA ALA A 667 34.39 -27.32 -25.97
C ALA A 667 35.31 -26.24 -26.56
N ASN A 668 35.68 -25.23 -25.77
CA ASN A 668 36.65 -24.19 -26.11
C ASN A 668 38.06 -24.47 -25.56
N GLN A 669 38.46 -25.75 -25.55
CA GLN A 669 39.84 -26.21 -25.28
C GLN A 669 40.35 -25.90 -23.85
N ALA A 670 39.46 -25.87 -22.85
CA ALA A 670 39.89 -25.83 -21.44
C ALA A 670 40.66 -27.11 -21.06
N ASN A 671 41.82 -26.94 -20.42
CA ASN A 671 42.67 -28.03 -19.95
C ASN A 671 42.13 -28.57 -18.62
N ILE A 672 41.57 -29.77 -18.69
CA ILE A 672 40.97 -30.50 -17.56
C ILE A 672 42.03 -30.94 -16.52
N SER A 673 43.28 -31.11 -16.96
CA SER A 673 44.40 -31.51 -16.11
C SER A 673 45.13 -30.34 -15.44
N LEU A 674 44.71 -29.10 -15.73
CA LEU A 674 45.33 -27.93 -15.13
C LEU A 674 45.11 -27.97 -13.62
N ALA A 675 46.19 -27.74 -12.87
CA ALA A 675 46.17 -27.78 -11.42
C ALA A 675 46.56 -26.40 -10.86
N SER A 676 45.89 -25.97 -9.79
CA SER A 676 46.20 -24.74 -9.08
C SER A 676 47.62 -24.75 -8.49
N LYS A 677 48.06 -23.62 -7.92
CA LYS A 677 49.35 -23.56 -7.20
C LYS A 677 49.48 -24.58 -6.06
N THR A 678 48.36 -25.08 -5.52
CA THR A 678 48.31 -26.08 -4.45
C THR A 678 48.12 -27.50 -4.99
N GLY A 679 47.96 -27.64 -6.32
CA GLY A 679 47.80 -28.90 -7.02
C GLY A 679 46.35 -29.38 -7.13
N LEU A 680 45.37 -28.52 -6.83
CA LEU A 680 43.95 -28.83 -6.98
C LEU A 680 43.56 -28.76 -8.45
N THR A 681 42.96 -29.82 -8.98
CA THR A 681 42.34 -29.83 -10.33
C THR A 681 40.84 -29.54 -10.23
N SER A 682 40.17 -29.29 -11.35
CA SER A 682 38.71 -29.12 -11.38
C SER A 682 37.94 -30.30 -10.78
N LEU A 683 38.45 -31.53 -10.91
CA LEU A 683 37.83 -32.72 -10.32
C LEU A 683 37.97 -32.74 -8.78
N HIS A 684 39.06 -32.21 -8.22
CA HIS A 684 39.21 -32.04 -6.78
C HIS A 684 38.16 -31.09 -6.21
N LEU A 685 37.94 -29.95 -6.88
CA LEU A 685 36.94 -28.97 -6.46
C LEU A 685 35.51 -29.49 -6.62
N ALA A 686 35.22 -30.21 -7.70
CA ALA A 686 33.92 -30.88 -7.88
C ALA A 686 33.68 -31.94 -6.79
N ALA A 687 34.73 -32.67 -6.39
CA ALA A 687 34.64 -33.67 -5.33
C ALA A 687 34.48 -33.08 -3.93
N GLN A 688 35.01 -31.87 -3.70
CA GLN A 688 34.85 -31.12 -2.45
C GLN A 688 33.42 -30.59 -2.25
N GLU A 689 32.79 -30.08 -3.30
CA GLU A 689 31.47 -29.41 -3.22
C GLU A 689 30.28 -30.32 -3.62
N ASP A 690 30.48 -31.64 -3.65
CA ASP A 690 29.51 -32.68 -4.07
C ASP A 690 28.88 -32.45 -5.46
N ARG A 691 29.68 -32.02 -6.45
CA ARG A 691 29.21 -31.70 -7.81
C ARG A 691 29.23 -32.91 -8.74
N LEU A 692 28.35 -33.88 -8.51
CA LEU A 692 28.32 -35.15 -9.26
C LEU A 692 28.24 -34.97 -10.79
N SER A 693 27.28 -34.18 -11.27
CA SER A 693 27.11 -33.96 -12.72
C SER A 693 28.29 -33.27 -13.38
N VAL A 694 29.04 -32.45 -12.64
CA VAL A 694 30.29 -31.86 -13.13
C VAL A 694 31.39 -32.91 -13.15
N ALA A 695 31.50 -33.73 -12.11
CA ALA A 695 32.49 -34.82 -12.05
C ALA A 695 32.28 -35.84 -13.19
N GLU A 696 31.02 -36.14 -13.55
CA GLU A 696 30.65 -36.94 -14.72
C GLU A 696 31.24 -36.35 -16.00
N ILE A 697 30.92 -35.09 -16.31
CA ILE A 697 31.43 -34.41 -17.51
C ILE A 697 32.97 -34.38 -17.52
N LEU A 698 33.61 -34.10 -16.39
CA LEU A 698 35.07 -34.04 -16.29
C LEU A 698 35.72 -35.40 -16.57
N ILE A 699 35.21 -36.49 -16.00
CA ILE A 699 35.75 -37.84 -16.22
C ILE A 699 35.49 -38.31 -17.65
N GLU A 700 34.31 -38.05 -18.21
CA GLU A 700 33.99 -38.35 -19.62
C GLU A 700 34.96 -37.70 -20.60
N HIS A 701 35.45 -36.50 -20.26
CA HIS A 701 36.41 -35.75 -21.07
C HIS A 701 37.87 -35.99 -20.65
N GLY A 702 38.15 -37.00 -19.82
CA GLY A 702 39.51 -37.47 -19.53
C GLY A 702 40.15 -36.96 -18.24
N ALA A 703 39.37 -36.46 -17.26
CA ALA A 703 39.91 -36.14 -15.93
C ALA A 703 40.39 -37.41 -15.20
N SER A 704 41.62 -37.36 -14.67
CA SER A 704 42.18 -38.47 -13.89
C SER A 704 41.66 -38.47 -12.45
N THR A 705 41.07 -39.59 -12.04
CA THR A 705 40.64 -39.88 -10.65
C THR A 705 41.82 -40.03 -9.69
N GLU A 706 43.03 -40.20 -10.20
CA GLU A 706 44.27 -40.42 -9.44
C GLU A 706 45.17 -39.17 -9.42
N SER A 707 44.66 -38.02 -9.88
CA SER A 707 45.36 -36.74 -9.76
C SER A 707 45.67 -36.44 -8.30
N ILE A 708 46.86 -35.94 -7.98
CA ILE A 708 47.26 -35.64 -6.60
C ILE A 708 47.59 -34.16 -6.39
N THR A 709 47.18 -33.62 -5.25
CA THR A 709 47.58 -32.28 -4.79
C THR A 709 49.06 -32.25 -4.36
N ARG A 710 49.59 -31.06 -4.04
CA ARG A 710 50.95 -30.93 -3.50
C ARG A 710 51.15 -31.72 -2.20
N THR A 711 50.09 -31.96 -1.42
CA THR A 711 50.11 -32.75 -0.18
C THR A 711 49.78 -34.24 -0.41
N GLY A 712 49.48 -34.63 -1.65
CA GLY A 712 49.24 -36.02 -2.05
C GLY A 712 47.77 -36.46 -1.92
N TYR A 713 46.82 -35.54 -1.78
CA TYR A 713 45.40 -35.87 -1.72
C TYR A 713 44.87 -36.11 -3.13
N THR A 714 44.04 -37.13 -3.30
CA THR A 714 43.28 -37.40 -4.54
C THR A 714 41.86 -36.87 -4.42
N PRO A 715 41.07 -36.75 -5.51
CA PRO A 715 39.65 -36.40 -5.43
C PRO A 715 38.86 -37.31 -4.50
N LEU A 716 39.21 -38.60 -4.41
CA LEU A 716 38.58 -39.55 -3.50
C LEU A 716 38.85 -39.19 -2.02
N HIS A 717 40.08 -38.76 -1.69
CA HIS A 717 40.37 -38.28 -0.34
C HIS A 717 39.53 -37.06 0.04
N MET A 718 39.34 -36.11 -0.88
CA MET A 718 38.53 -34.91 -0.64
C MET A 718 37.06 -35.26 -0.44
N ALA A 719 36.49 -36.11 -1.31
CA ALA A 719 35.13 -36.57 -1.17
C ALA A 719 34.89 -37.30 0.18
N CYS A 720 35.86 -38.11 0.61
CA CYS A 720 35.84 -38.77 1.92
C CYS A 720 36.02 -37.82 3.10
N HIS A 721 36.69 -36.68 2.93
CA HIS A 721 36.84 -35.67 3.98
C HIS A 721 35.53 -34.91 4.23
N TYR A 722 34.89 -34.41 3.17
CA TYR A 722 33.69 -33.58 3.27
C TYR A 722 32.39 -34.37 3.46
N GLY A 723 32.42 -35.69 3.32
CA GLY A 723 31.24 -36.54 3.53
C GLY A 723 30.40 -36.75 2.26
N ASN A 724 30.97 -36.52 1.09
CA ASN A 724 30.27 -36.50 -0.19
C ASN A 724 30.08 -37.92 -0.76
N ILE A 725 29.15 -38.67 -0.16
CA ILE A 725 28.94 -40.10 -0.45
C ILE A 725 28.59 -40.37 -1.93
N ASN A 726 27.91 -39.45 -2.60
CA ASN A 726 27.54 -39.60 -4.00
C ASN A 726 28.76 -39.56 -4.91
N ILE A 727 29.64 -38.56 -4.72
CA ILE A 727 30.94 -38.50 -5.38
C ILE A 727 31.80 -39.72 -5.02
N VAL A 728 31.83 -40.16 -3.75
CA VAL A 728 32.61 -41.35 -3.37
C VAL A 728 32.14 -42.57 -4.16
N LYS A 729 30.83 -42.85 -4.23
CA LYS A 729 30.29 -43.97 -5.04
C LYS A 729 30.70 -43.85 -6.50
N PHE A 730 30.57 -42.65 -7.07
CA PHE A 730 30.87 -42.37 -8.46
C PHE A 730 32.36 -42.57 -8.78
N LEU A 731 33.27 -42.01 -7.98
CA LEU A 731 34.71 -42.18 -8.16
C LEU A 731 35.13 -43.66 -8.06
N LEU A 732 34.55 -44.42 -7.14
CA LEU A 732 34.81 -45.85 -7.00
C LEU A 732 34.32 -46.66 -8.21
N GLN A 733 33.18 -46.30 -8.79
CA GLN A 733 32.68 -46.91 -10.04
C GLN A 733 33.62 -46.63 -11.22
N HIS A 734 34.29 -45.48 -11.22
CA HIS A 734 35.29 -45.10 -12.23
C HIS A 734 36.73 -45.48 -11.85
N GLY A 735 36.91 -46.46 -10.95
CA GLY A 735 38.20 -47.09 -10.70
C GLY A 735 39.16 -46.30 -9.82
N ALA A 736 38.66 -45.36 -8.99
CA ALA A 736 39.49 -44.67 -8.01
C ALA A 736 40.08 -45.63 -6.97
N ASN A 737 41.37 -45.52 -6.68
CA ASN A 737 42.07 -46.42 -5.78
C ASN A 737 41.72 -46.15 -4.31
N VAL A 738 41.01 -47.07 -3.66
CA VAL A 738 40.62 -46.99 -2.23
C VAL A 738 41.80 -47.01 -1.24
N ASN A 739 42.97 -47.49 -1.67
CA ASN A 739 44.15 -47.67 -0.84
C ASN A 739 45.28 -46.69 -1.21
N CYS A 740 44.99 -45.65 -2.02
CA CYS A 740 45.96 -44.58 -2.29
C CYS A 740 46.37 -43.88 -0.98
N LYS A 741 47.62 -43.40 -0.91
CA LYS A 741 48.19 -42.77 0.29
C LYS A 741 48.63 -41.34 0.01
N THR A 742 48.27 -40.41 0.90
CA THR A 742 48.82 -39.05 0.91
C THR A 742 50.28 -39.04 1.35
N LYS A 743 50.93 -37.86 1.32
CA LYS A 743 52.32 -37.72 1.80
C LYS A 743 52.51 -38.06 3.28
N ILE A 744 51.45 -37.99 4.09
CA ILE A 744 51.47 -38.37 5.52
C ILE A 744 50.99 -39.82 5.76
N GLY A 745 50.74 -40.57 4.69
CA GLY A 745 50.32 -41.96 4.73
C GLY A 745 48.83 -42.18 5.00
N TYR A 746 47.99 -41.14 4.88
CA TYR A 746 46.53 -41.30 5.03
C TYR A 746 45.95 -41.95 3.78
N THR A 747 45.04 -42.92 3.99
CA THR A 747 44.18 -43.46 2.93
C THR A 747 42.80 -42.78 2.99
N PRO A 748 41.95 -42.90 1.95
CA PRO A 748 40.57 -42.43 2.00
C PRO A 748 39.79 -42.96 3.22
N LEU A 749 40.08 -44.19 3.66
CA LEU A 749 39.49 -44.80 4.86
C LEU A 749 39.94 -44.08 6.16
N HIS A 750 41.20 -43.69 6.27
CA HIS A 750 41.68 -42.86 7.38
C HIS A 750 40.99 -41.50 7.41
N GLN A 751 40.81 -40.88 6.24
CA GLN A 751 40.15 -39.58 6.13
C GLN A 751 38.67 -39.65 6.54
N ALA A 752 37.93 -40.65 6.04
CA ALA A 752 36.52 -40.85 6.40
C ALA A 752 36.34 -41.19 7.90
N ALA A 753 37.26 -41.98 8.47
CA ALA A 753 37.24 -42.31 9.90
C ALA A 753 37.61 -41.13 10.81
N GLN A 754 38.48 -40.22 10.34
CA GLN A 754 38.83 -39.00 11.06
C GLN A 754 37.66 -38.02 11.17
N GLN A 755 36.77 -38.00 10.18
CA GLN A 755 35.62 -37.07 10.15
C GLN A 755 34.32 -37.68 10.65
N GLY A 756 34.30 -38.98 10.98
CA GLY A 756 33.12 -39.65 11.53
C GLY A 756 32.10 -40.14 10.49
N HIS A 757 32.48 -40.22 9.20
CA HIS A 757 31.56 -40.55 8.10
C HIS A 757 31.30 -42.07 7.99
N THR A 758 30.40 -42.58 8.83
CA THR A 758 30.12 -44.03 8.97
C THR A 758 29.70 -44.72 7.67
N ASP A 759 28.85 -44.07 6.86
CA ASP A 759 28.38 -44.65 5.60
C ASP A 759 29.49 -44.74 4.55
N ILE A 760 30.38 -43.74 4.50
CA ILE A 760 31.56 -43.73 3.62
C ILE A 760 32.56 -44.78 4.08
N VAL A 761 32.81 -44.91 5.38
CA VAL A 761 33.66 -45.98 5.94
C VAL A 761 33.13 -47.35 5.51
N THR A 762 31.83 -47.59 5.67
CA THR A 762 31.19 -48.84 5.27
C THR A 762 31.29 -49.08 3.76
N LEU A 763 31.13 -48.03 2.96
CA LEU A 763 31.23 -48.10 1.50
C LEU A 763 32.66 -48.41 1.04
N LEU A 764 33.68 -47.76 1.61
CA LEU A 764 35.07 -48.01 1.30
C LEU A 764 35.47 -49.46 1.65
N LEU A 765 35.04 -49.97 2.81
CA LEU A 765 35.29 -51.36 3.21
C LEU A 765 34.63 -52.37 2.26
N LYS A 766 33.45 -52.06 1.71
CA LYS A 766 32.79 -52.88 0.68
C LYS A 766 33.54 -52.91 -0.66
N HIS A 767 34.42 -51.94 -0.90
CA HIS A 767 35.26 -51.82 -2.08
C HIS A 767 36.73 -52.16 -1.78
N ASP A 768 36.99 -53.08 -0.85
CA ASP A 768 38.31 -53.62 -0.51
C ASP A 768 39.32 -52.58 0.05
N ALA A 769 38.83 -51.55 0.75
CA ALA A 769 39.71 -50.68 1.53
C ALA A 769 40.32 -51.46 2.70
N SER A 770 41.65 -51.46 2.82
CA SER A 770 42.37 -52.20 3.86
C SER A 770 42.27 -51.49 5.22
N PRO A 771 41.60 -52.09 6.23
CA PRO A 771 41.42 -51.47 7.55
C PRO A 771 42.69 -51.46 8.40
N ASN A 772 43.67 -52.29 8.04
CA ASN A 772 44.93 -52.47 8.76
C ASN A 772 46.06 -51.57 8.24
N GLU A 773 45.81 -50.75 7.22
CA GLU A 773 46.80 -49.76 6.77
C GLU A 773 47.14 -48.79 7.89
N ILE A 774 48.41 -48.40 7.96
CA ILE A 774 48.92 -47.46 8.95
C ILE A 774 49.41 -46.19 8.28
N THR A 775 49.12 -45.07 8.92
CA THR A 775 49.70 -43.75 8.63
C THR A 775 51.18 -43.69 9.02
N MET A 776 51.90 -42.62 8.65
CA MET A 776 53.30 -42.44 9.04
C MET A 776 53.52 -42.39 10.58
N ASN A 777 52.51 -42.01 11.35
CA ASN A 777 52.54 -42.04 12.81
C ASN A 777 52.04 -43.37 13.42
N GLY A 778 51.89 -44.42 12.60
CA GLY A 778 51.53 -45.76 13.03
C GLY A 778 50.08 -45.95 13.46
N SER A 779 49.17 -45.04 13.09
CA SER A 779 47.75 -45.13 13.44
C SER A 779 46.94 -45.80 12.34
N THR A 780 46.09 -46.77 12.70
CA THR A 780 45.05 -47.30 11.80
C THR A 780 43.81 -46.41 11.83
N ALA A 781 42.90 -46.57 10.86
CA ALA A 781 41.61 -45.87 10.83
C ALA A 781 40.79 -46.09 12.12
N LEU A 782 40.82 -47.30 12.70
CA LEU A 782 40.19 -47.62 13.98
C LEU A 782 40.80 -46.84 15.16
N ALA A 783 42.12 -46.70 15.19
CA ALA A 783 42.82 -45.94 16.24
C ALA A 783 42.45 -44.46 16.19
N ILE A 784 42.29 -43.90 14.98
CA ILE A 784 41.84 -42.51 14.79
C ILE A 784 40.39 -42.33 15.25
N ALA A 785 39.47 -43.22 14.84
CA ALA A 785 38.06 -43.15 15.24
C ALA A 785 37.85 -43.28 16.77
N LYS A 786 38.60 -44.20 17.42
CA LYS A 786 38.60 -44.35 18.88
C LYS A 786 39.15 -43.11 19.59
N ARG A 787 40.23 -42.52 19.08
CA ARG A 787 40.85 -41.32 19.65
C ARG A 787 39.94 -40.10 19.60
N LEU A 788 39.13 -39.97 18.54
CA LEU A 788 38.21 -38.84 18.34
C LEU A 788 36.79 -39.10 18.89
N GLY A 789 36.48 -40.34 19.31
CA GLY A 789 35.21 -40.68 19.98
C GLY A 789 34.04 -41.00 19.05
N TYR A 790 34.29 -41.37 17.79
CA TYR A 790 33.22 -41.76 16.85
C TYR A 790 32.78 -43.21 17.08
N ILE A 791 31.72 -43.40 17.87
CA ILE A 791 31.22 -44.71 18.31
C ILE A 791 30.79 -45.57 17.11
N SER A 792 29.94 -45.05 16.22
CA SER A 792 29.43 -45.80 15.06
C SER A 792 30.53 -46.23 14.08
N VAL A 793 31.51 -45.36 13.81
CA VAL A 793 32.68 -45.70 12.99
C VAL A 793 33.56 -46.76 13.68
N THR A 794 33.74 -46.63 15.00
CA THR A 794 34.49 -47.59 15.81
C THR A 794 33.85 -48.96 15.77
N ASP A 795 32.53 -49.05 15.87
CA ASP A 795 31.80 -50.32 15.83
C ASP A 795 31.96 -51.03 14.48
N VAL A 796 31.87 -50.28 13.38
CA VAL A 796 32.07 -50.82 12.02
C VAL A 796 33.51 -51.29 11.81
N LEU A 797 34.51 -50.47 12.18
CA LEU A 797 35.92 -50.81 11.98
C LEU A 797 36.42 -51.91 12.93
N LYS A 798 35.89 -52.00 14.15
CA LYS A 798 36.27 -53.04 15.13
C LYS A 798 35.94 -54.45 14.63
N ALA A 799 34.91 -54.60 13.82
CA ALA A 799 34.52 -55.90 13.26
C ALA A 799 35.49 -56.42 12.19
N VAL A 800 36.32 -55.54 11.60
CA VAL A 800 37.14 -55.84 10.41
C VAL A 800 38.63 -55.50 10.54
N THR A 801 39.06 -54.87 11.64
CA THR A 801 40.45 -54.49 11.89
C THR A 801 41.11 -55.46 12.86
N ASP A 802 42.34 -55.90 12.59
CA ASP A 802 43.09 -56.79 13.48
C ASP A 802 43.62 -56.03 14.71
N GLU A 803 43.16 -56.38 15.91
CA GLU A 803 43.55 -55.71 17.16
C GLU A 803 45.03 -55.96 17.57
N THR A 804 45.77 -56.78 16.83
CA THR A 804 47.16 -57.17 17.12
C THR A 804 48.22 -56.13 16.70
N MET A 805 47.84 -55.04 16.03
CA MET A 805 48.78 -54.03 15.50
C MET A 805 48.77 -52.67 16.25
N SER A 806 48.22 -52.59 17.46
CA SER A 806 48.27 -51.34 18.26
C SER A 806 49.51 -51.26 19.16
N VAL A 807 50.58 -50.62 18.69
CA VAL A 807 51.70 -50.24 19.57
C VAL A 807 51.31 -48.96 20.31
N THR A 808 51.18 -49.06 21.64
CA THR A 808 50.98 -47.92 22.52
C THR A 808 52.29 -47.14 22.65
N ILE A 809 52.42 -46.00 21.96
CA ILE A 809 53.42 -44.99 22.33
C ILE A 809 52.73 -43.94 23.20
N THR A 810 52.93 -44.04 24.50
CA THR A 810 52.65 -42.99 25.47
C THR A 810 53.71 -41.89 25.34
N GLN A 811 53.46 -40.90 24.49
CA GLN A 811 54.05 -39.57 24.65
C GLN A 811 52.94 -38.54 24.79
N LYS A 812 53.00 -37.77 25.88
CA LYS A 812 52.31 -36.48 26.02
C LYS A 812 52.83 -35.54 24.92
N HIS A 813 52.24 -35.62 23.72
CA HIS A 813 52.36 -34.57 22.74
C HIS A 813 51.20 -33.59 22.95
N ARG A 814 51.53 -32.30 23.06
CA ARG A 814 50.58 -31.19 22.89
C ARG A 814 49.75 -31.47 21.64
N LEU A 815 48.46 -31.13 21.68
CA LEU A 815 47.59 -31.05 20.52
C LEU A 815 48.27 -30.20 19.42
N SER A 816 49.01 -30.85 18.54
CA SER A 816 49.38 -30.30 17.24
C SER A 816 48.25 -30.69 16.31
N PHE A 817 47.42 -29.70 15.96
CA PHE A 817 46.50 -29.82 14.83
C PHE A 817 47.31 -30.24 13.60
N PRO A 818 47.01 -31.37 12.94
CA PRO A 818 47.50 -31.59 11.59
C PRO A 818 46.88 -30.48 10.74
N GLU A 819 47.71 -29.74 10.00
CA GLU A 819 47.28 -28.71 9.06
C GLU A 819 46.11 -29.25 8.22
N THR A 820 44.90 -28.76 8.48
CA THR A 820 43.76 -29.00 7.61
C THR A 820 44.04 -28.25 6.34
N VAL A 821 44.01 -28.96 5.21
CA VAL A 821 43.90 -28.30 3.90
C VAL A 821 42.44 -27.88 3.76
N ASP A 822 41.96 -27.01 4.64
CA ASP A 822 40.75 -26.20 4.43
C ASP A 822 41.08 -25.09 3.41
N GLU A 823 41.72 -25.46 2.30
CA GLU A 823 41.93 -24.57 1.17
C GLU A 823 40.65 -24.60 0.33
N ILE A 824 39.59 -24.00 0.86
CA ILE A 824 38.68 -23.26 0.00
C ILE A 824 39.59 -22.27 -0.76
N LEU A 825 39.39 -22.08 -2.06
CA LEU A 825 39.99 -20.96 -2.78
C LEU A 825 39.49 -19.65 -2.13
N ASP A 826 40.13 -19.25 -1.03
CA ASP A 826 39.79 -18.04 -0.29
C ASP A 826 40.38 -16.87 -1.09
N VAL A 827 39.49 -16.16 -1.75
CA VAL A 827 39.78 -15.07 -2.69
C VAL A 827 40.04 -13.75 -1.98
N SER A 828 40.26 -13.74 -0.67
CA SER A 828 40.53 -12.52 0.10
C SER A 828 41.72 -12.68 1.04
N GLU A 829 42.89 -12.21 0.58
CA GLU A 829 43.89 -11.62 1.47
C GLU A 829 44.05 -10.14 1.07
N ASP A 830 43.56 -9.25 1.93
CA ASP A 830 43.97 -7.85 1.97
C ASP A 830 44.44 -7.58 3.39
N GLU A 831 45.74 -7.74 3.65
CA GLU A 831 46.44 -6.93 4.65
C GLU A 831 47.85 -6.59 4.14
N GLY A 832 48.00 -5.34 3.73
CA GLY A 832 49.30 -4.73 3.51
C GLY A 832 49.43 -3.45 4.32
N THR A 833 49.97 -3.55 5.54
CA THR A 833 50.73 -2.45 6.17
C THR A 833 51.95 -3.01 6.91
N HIS A 834 53.12 -2.43 6.60
CA HIS A 834 54.43 -2.77 7.16
C HIS A 834 54.76 -1.91 8.39
N ASN A 835 55.45 -2.54 9.36
CA ASN A 835 56.33 -2.01 10.44
C ASN A 835 55.63 -1.21 11.57
N ILE A 836 55.86 -1.46 12.87
CA ILE A 836 57.11 -1.31 13.65
C ILE A 836 56.98 -2.09 15.00
N LEU A 837 58.12 -2.56 15.50
CA LEU A 837 58.46 -3.09 16.83
C LEU A 837 57.44 -2.87 17.97
N GLY A 838 57.16 -3.95 18.71
CA GLY A 838 56.48 -3.89 20.00
C GLY A 838 57.43 -3.62 21.16
N GLU A 839 57.00 -2.74 22.07
CA GLU A 839 57.30 -2.78 23.49
C GLU A 839 56.02 -2.47 24.28
N GLU A 840 55.91 -3.09 25.45
CA GLU A 840 54.78 -3.20 26.37
C GLU A 840 54.31 -1.87 27.00
N PHE A 841 53.02 -1.73 27.35
CA PHE A 841 52.53 -1.47 28.74
C PHE A 841 51.02 -1.16 28.84
N LEU A 842 50.51 -1.41 30.05
CA LEU A 842 49.15 -1.27 30.62
C LEU A 842 48.48 0.12 30.50
N GLY A 843 47.13 0.16 30.56
CA GLY A 843 46.41 1.28 31.20
C GLY A 843 45.05 1.73 30.64
N ASN A 844 43.98 1.40 31.38
CA ASN A 844 42.78 2.16 31.78
C ASN A 844 42.15 3.31 30.92
N ASP A 845 40.81 3.26 30.90
CA ASP A 845 39.80 4.35 30.93
C ASP A 845 39.38 5.16 29.68
N GLY A 846 38.05 5.32 29.54
CA GLY A 846 37.45 6.63 29.22
C GLY A 846 36.65 6.83 27.91
N GLY A 847 35.38 6.40 27.90
CA GLY A 847 34.22 7.27 27.57
C GLY A 847 33.87 7.72 26.12
N LYS A 848 32.55 7.62 25.85
CA LYS A 848 31.68 8.39 24.93
C LYS A 848 31.29 7.73 23.59
N TYR A 849 30.11 7.10 23.60
CA TYR A 849 29.31 6.80 22.40
C TYR A 849 28.28 7.91 22.17
N LEU A 850 28.43 8.66 21.07
CA LEU A 850 27.37 9.47 20.46
C LEU A 850 26.98 8.81 19.13
N LYS A 851 25.72 8.38 19.06
CA LYS A 851 25.08 7.76 17.89
C LYS A 851 24.89 8.79 16.79
N VAL A 852 25.51 8.57 15.64
CA VAL A 852 25.16 9.21 14.36
C VAL A 852 24.48 8.17 13.49
N GLU A 853 23.29 8.51 13.00
CA GLU A 853 22.49 7.67 12.10
C GLU A 853 23.17 7.59 10.72
N ASN A 854 23.64 6.39 10.37
CA ASN A 854 24.18 6.09 9.05
C ASN A 854 23.07 5.77 8.04
N SER A 855 23.03 6.58 6.98
CA SER A 855 22.48 6.22 5.68
C SER A 855 23.31 5.05 5.13
N LYS A 856 22.66 3.88 4.99
CA LYS A 856 23.27 2.69 4.41
C LYS A 856 23.28 2.79 2.89
N GLU A 857 24.41 3.21 2.32
CA GLU A 857 24.78 2.82 0.96
C GLU A 857 25.46 1.45 1.06
N GLN A 858 24.73 0.40 0.68
CA GLN A 858 25.30 -0.94 0.48
C GLN A 858 26.09 -0.93 -0.83
N ASP A 859 27.40 -0.73 -0.76
CA ASP A 859 28.32 -0.84 -1.90
C ASP A 859 29.68 -1.43 -1.48
N GLU A 860 29.70 -2.24 -0.42
CA GLU A 860 30.81 -3.12 -0.06
C GLU A 860 30.41 -4.58 -0.28
N GLU A 861 30.31 -4.96 -1.55
CA GLU A 861 30.09 -6.35 -1.95
C GLU A 861 30.79 -6.59 -3.30
N PHE A 862 32.02 -6.08 -3.45
CA PHE A 862 32.80 -6.38 -4.65
C PHE A 862 33.78 -7.54 -4.39
N LEU A 863 34.27 -7.74 -3.15
CA LEU A 863 35.22 -8.81 -2.80
C LEU A 863 35.21 -9.29 -1.30
N ALA A 864 34.12 -9.17 -0.53
CA ALA A 864 34.08 -9.62 0.88
C ALA A 864 33.13 -10.81 1.15
N VAL A 865 33.60 -11.76 1.95
CA VAL A 865 33.07 -13.10 2.24
C VAL A 865 31.72 -13.14 2.96
N LYS A 866 30.85 -14.05 2.49
CA LYS A 866 29.75 -14.66 3.24
C LYS A 866 30.34 -15.81 4.06
N LYS A 867 30.59 -15.61 5.36
CA LYS A 867 31.03 -16.71 6.25
C LYS A 867 29.84 -17.65 6.47
N SER A 868 29.94 -18.87 5.94
CA SER A 868 29.09 -19.99 6.33
C SER A 868 29.88 -21.29 6.29
N LEU A 869 30.25 -21.79 7.47
CA LEU A 869 30.38 -23.21 7.75
C LEU A 869 29.24 -23.53 8.73
N GLU A 870 28.19 -24.18 8.21
CA GLU A 870 27.84 -25.57 8.54
C GLU A 870 26.35 -25.91 8.28
N TYR A 871 26.20 -26.97 7.47
CA TYR A 871 25.15 -28.00 7.41
C TYR A 871 23.68 -27.62 7.13
N ASP A 872 23.42 -27.49 5.82
CA ASP A 872 22.55 -28.31 4.97
C ASP A 872 21.17 -28.86 5.46
N VAL A 873 20.13 -28.60 4.65
CA VAL A 873 19.15 -29.62 4.22
C VAL A 873 18.69 -29.28 2.79
N SER A 874 19.40 -29.84 1.82
CA SER A 874 18.97 -30.36 0.51
C SER A 874 17.53 -30.10 0.02
N TYR A 875 17.42 -29.60 -1.21
CA TYR A 875 16.48 -30.15 -2.21
C TYR A 875 17.11 -29.99 -3.59
N SER A 876 17.47 -31.11 -4.22
CA SER A 876 17.85 -31.18 -5.63
C SER A 876 16.62 -31.27 -6.54
N PRO A 877 16.78 -30.94 -7.84
CA PRO A 877 15.72 -30.48 -8.72
C PRO A 877 15.17 -31.59 -9.65
N GLY A 878 13.89 -31.49 -9.98
CA GLY A 878 13.25 -32.23 -11.07
C GLY A 878 13.04 -31.31 -12.27
N GLU A 879 13.46 -31.80 -13.43
CA GLU A 879 13.49 -31.25 -14.78
C GLU A 879 12.16 -30.62 -15.25
N HIS A 880 12.23 -29.67 -16.20
CA HIS A 880 11.59 -29.83 -17.51
C HIS A 880 12.11 -28.82 -18.54
N ARG A 881 12.62 -29.40 -19.63
CA ARG A 881 12.98 -28.78 -20.92
C ARG A 881 11.77 -28.15 -21.61
N THR A 882 12.06 -27.06 -22.31
CA THR A 882 11.31 -26.50 -23.43
C THR A 882 11.41 -27.42 -24.66
N THR A 883 10.30 -27.62 -25.39
CA THR A 883 10.31 -28.09 -26.78
C THR A 883 9.60 -27.08 -27.68
N LEU A 884 10.25 -26.78 -28.81
CA LEU A 884 9.78 -26.01 -29.97
C LEU A 884 9.28 -26.98 -31.07
N ALA A 885 8.22 -26.60 -31.80
CA ALA A 885 7.94 -26.89 -33.23
C ALA A 885 6.56 -26.27 -33.62
N ILE A 886 6.42 -25.11 -34.30
CA ILE A 886 6.24 -24.78 -35.76
C ILE A 886 5.19 -25.62 -36.59
N PRO A 887 4.70 -25.20 -37.79
CA PRO A 887 3.37 -24.63 -38.11
C PRO A 887 2.60 -25.38 -39.27
N GLU A 888 1.62 -24.70 -39.92
CA GLU A 888 0.89 -25.02 -41.19
C GLU A 888 -0.34 -25.97 -41.13
N ALA A 889 -1.44 -25.86 -41.90
CA ALA A 889 -1.92 -24.93 -42.95
C ALA A 889 -3.40 -25.25 -43.34
N GLY A 890 -4.05 -24.31 -44.05
CA GLY A 890 -5.13 -24.53 -45.05
C GLY A 890 -6.58 -24.45 -44.51
N ALA A 891 -7.56 -23.77 -45.11
CA ALA A 891 -7.80 -23.24 -46.47
C ALA A 891 -9.00 -22.24 -46.36
N MET A 892 -9.38 -21.32 -47.27
CA MET A 892 -9.15 -21.10 -48.70
C MET A 892 -9.70 -19.69 -49.08
N LYS A 893 -8.95 -18.95 -49.92
CA LYS A 893 -9.29 -18.08 -51.10
C LYS A 893 -10.56 -17.18 -51.10
N GLU A 894 -10.63 -16.00 -51.72
CA GLU A 894 -9.98 -15.42 -52.93
C GLU A 894 -10.24 -13.87 -52.97
N GLN A 895 -9.20 -13.05 -53.25
CA GLN A 895 -9.02 -12.07 -54.36
C GLN A 895 -10.19 -11.06 -54.64
N VAL A 896 -9.99 -9.77 -54.91
CA VAL A 896 -9.22 -9.14 -56.01
C VAL A 896 -8.95 -7.64 -55.74
N ALA A 897 -7.81 -7.19 -56.26
CA ALA A 897 -7.26 -5.86 -56.58
C ALA A 897 -8.13 -4.58 -56.62
N GLY A 898 -7.45 -3.43 -56.44
CA GLY A 898 -7.87 -2.12 -56.99
C GLY A 898 -7.03 -0.93 -56.51
N GLN A 899 -6.32 -0.28 -57.42
CA GLN A 899 -5.43 0.88 -57.27
C GLN A 899 -6.17 2.23 -57.22
N GLY A 900 -5.44 3.29 -56.82
CA GLY A 900 -5.66 4.70 -57.18
C GLY A 900 -6.73 5.43 -56.35
N GLU A 901 -6.73 6.73 -56.13
CA GLU A 901 -5.86 7.89 -56.44
C GLU A 901 -6.57 9.08 -55.77
N GLN A 902 -5.81 10.08 -55.28
CA GLN A 902 -6.12 11.53 -55.26
C GLN A 902 -7.43 12.04 -54.59
N ALA A 903 -7.58 13.23 -54.00
CA ALA A 903 -6.73 14.36 -53.65
C ALA A 903 -7.60 15.39 -52.85
N GLN A 904 -6.92 16.39 -52.27
CA GLN A 904 -7.38 17.77 -51.95
C GLN A 904 -8.31 17.98 -50.74
N ALA A 905 -7.81 18.63 -49.68
CA ALA A 905 -7.69 20.08 -49.44
C ALA A 905 -8.99 20.68 -48.86
N SER A 906 -9.00 21.26 -47.67
CA SER A 906 -8.58 22.64 -47.45
C SER A 906 -8.60 23.02 -45.96
N VAL A 907 -7.81 24.05 -45.65
CA VAL A 907 -7.37 24.53 -44.33
C VAL A 907 -8.11 25.83 -43.98
N SER A 908 -8.04 26.23 -42.69
CA SER A 908 -8.10 27.63 -42.17
C SER A 908 -9.49 28.22 -41.87
N PHE A 909 -9.73 29.10 -40.89
CA PHE A 909 -9.08 29.58 -39.65
C PHE A 909 -10.02 30.67 -39.06
N SER A 910 -10.02 30.87 -37.73
CA SER A 910 -10.33 32.13 -36.97
C SER A 910 -11.78 32.68 -37.02
N LYS A 911 -12.30 33.51 -36.09
CA LYS A 911 -11.69 34.56 -35.25
C LYS A 911 -12.72 35.08 -34.20
N ASP A 912 -12.19 35.62 -33.11
CA ASP A 912 -12.86 36.33 -32.00
C ASP A 912 -13.54 37.66 -32.39
N PHE A 913 -14.43 38.19 -31.52
CA PHE A 913 -14.54 39.64 -31.20
C PHE A 913 -15.39 39.94 -29.94
N ASP A 914 -15.00 41.03 -29.28
CA ASP A 914 -15.34 41.57 -27.96
C ASP A 914 -16.61 42.48 -27.86
N GLU A 915 -16.90 42.87 -26.61
CA GLU A 915 -17.30 44.20 -26.10
C GLU A 915 -18.74 44.50 -25.59
N ASP A 916 -18.79 44.79 -24.28
CA ASP A 916 -19.39 45.95 -23.58
C ASP A 916 -20.89 46.14 -23.25
N SER A 917 -21.12 46.26 -21.92
CA SER A 917 -21.75 47.42 -21.22
C SER A 917 -23.22 47.42 -20.73
N PHE A 918 -23.33 47.68 -19.41
CA PHE A 918 -24.40 48.29 -18.58
C PHE A 918 -25.71 47.55 -18.19
N THR A 919 -25.85 47.38 -16.87
CA THR A 919 -27.05 47.15 -16.02
C THR A 919 -28.10 48.28 -16.15
N PRO A 920 -29.40 48.17 -15.75
CA PRO A 920 -29.89 47.43 -14.56
C PRO A 920 -31.30 46.80 -14.64
N SER A 921 -31.57 45.78 -13.81
CA SER A 921 -32.80 45.57 -13.00
C SER A 921 -32.99 44.09 -12.61
N SER A 922 -33.32 43.85 -11.34
CA SER A 922 -33.87 42.58 -10.83
C SER A 922 -35.37 42.50 -11.15
N PRO A 923 -36.00 41.31 -11.24
CA PRO A 923 -36.38 40.59 -10.02
C PRO A 923 -36.23 39.05 -10.08
N ALA A 924 -36.08 38.49 -8.88
CA ALA A 924 -36.38 37.14 -8.39
C ALA A 924 -36.72 36.03 -9.41
N THR A 925 -35.93 34.96 -9.39
CA THR A 925 -36.41 33.58 -9.56
C THR A 925 -35.51 32.60 -8.81
N GLU A 926 -36.17 31.59 -8.26
CA GLU A 926 -35.67 30.48 -7.47
C GLU A 926 -34.68 29.63 -8.27
N THR A 927 -33.46 29.47 -7.76
CA THR A 927 -32.51 28.46 -8.24
C THR A 927 -32.31 27.40 -7.17
N SER A 928 -32.53 26.15 -7.59
CA SER A 928 -32.24 24.93 -6.86
C SER A 928 -30.72 24.76 -6.69
N ASP A 929 -30.22 25.21 -5.55
CA ASP A 929 -28.82 25.00 -5.14
C ASP A 929 -28.60 23.59 -4.60
N ASN A 930 -28.20 22.68 -5.50
CA ASN A 930 -27.47 21.46 -5.14
C ASN A 930 -26.03 21.83 -4.78
N ILE A 931 -25.79 22.16 -3.51
CA ILE A 931 -24.44 22.37 -2.97
C ILE A 931 -23.85 21.01 -2.56
N SER A 932 -22.96 20.52 -3.43
CA SER A 932 -21.90 19.58 -3.08
C SER A 932 -20.79 20.30 -2.31
N PRO A 933 -20.14 19.70 -1.30
CA PRO A 933 -18.96 20.30 -0.69
C PRO A 933 -17.72 20.07 -1.57
N ILE A 934 -17.30 21.13 -2.24
CA ILE A 934 -15.90 21.53 -2.53
C ILE A 934 -15.00 20.48 -3.20
N ALA A 935 -14.86 20.62 -4.53
CA ALA A 935 -13.64 20.32 -5.26
C ALA A 935 -12.78 21.59 -5.41
N SER A 936 -11.47 21.42 -5.26
CA SER A 936 -10.42 22.42 -5.49
C SER A 936 -10.14 22.62 -7.00
N PRO A 937 -9.59 23.76 -7.48
CA PRO A 937 -9.16 23.90 -8.86
C PRO A 937 -7.80 23.23 -9.16
N VAL A 938 -7.84 22.38 -10.18
CA VAL A 938 -6.91 22.03 -11.30
C VAL A 938 -5.87 23.13 -11.64
N HIS A 939 -4.67 22.96 -12.24
CA HIS A 939 -3.70 21.88 -12.55
C HIS A 939 -2.61 22.52 -13.45
N THR A 940 -1.37 22.04 -13.41
CA THR A 940 -0.33 22.05 -14.48
C THR A 940 0.68 20.96 -14.02
N GLY A 941 0.62 19.69 -14.49
CA GLY A 941 1.05 19.10 -15.78
C GLY A 941 2.58 18.85 -15.74
N SER A 942 3.22 17.70 -16.00
CA SER A 942 2.96 16.33 -16.50
C SER A 942 4.23 15.50 -16.14
N LEU A 943 4.24 14.21 -15.75
CA LEU A 943 4.27 13.04 -16.65
C LEU A 943 4.00 11.73 -15.87
N ILE A 944 2.91 11.08 -16.29
CA ILE A 944 2.56 9.65 -16.42
C ILE A 944 3.49 8.58 -15.78
N ALA A 945 2.96 7.90 -14.77
CA ALA A 945 3.09 6.44 -14.60
C ALA A 945 1.80 5.89 -13.97
N THR A 946 1.17 4.95 -14.67
CA THR A 946 -0.14 4.35 -14.35
C THR A 946 -0.13 3.62 -13.00
N SER A 947 -0.91 4.11 -12.04
CA SER A 947 -1.41 3.29 -10.92
C SER A 947 -2.81 3.77 -10.51
N SER A 948 -3.75 2.84 -10.46
CA SER A 948 -5.14 3.02 -10.06
C SER A 948 -5.26 3.30 -8.55
N PRO A 949 -6.07 4.27 -8.10
CA PRO A 949 -6.30 4.52 -6.68
C PRO A 949 -7.68 4.02 -6.24
N THR A 950 -7.74 2.78 -5.76
CA THR A 950 -8.78 2.30 -4.83
C THR A 950 -8.13 1.53 -3.70
N ALA A 951 -7.47 2.26 -2.78
CA ALA A 951 -7.03 1.71 -1.51
C ALA A 951 -6.83 2.82 -0.47
N GLN A 952 -7.93 3.27 0.16
CA GLN A 952 -7.87 3.77 1.53
C GLN A 952 -8.94 3.04 2.37
N THR A 953 -8.45 2.49 3.49
CA THR A 953 -9.18 1.91 4.63
C THR A 953 -10.04 0.67 4.36
N ALA A 954 -9.43 -0.41 3.87
CA ALA A 954 -9.89 -1.74 4.28
C ALA A 954 -9.16 -2.10 5.58
N HIS A 955 -9.86 -2.10 6.73
CA HIS A 955 -9.35 -2.68 7.98
C HIS A 955 -9.21 -4.22 7.91
N ASN A 956 -9.50 -4.81 6.75
CA ASN A 956 -9.71 -6.22 6.55
C ASN A 956 -8.92 -6.68 5.31
N ILE A 957 -7.85 -7.45 5.51
CA ILE A 957 -7.05 -8.05 4.44
C ILE A 957 -7.19 -9.58 4.55
N SER A 958 -7.48 -10.24 3.43
CA SER A 958 -7.59 -11.70 3.36
C SER A 958 -6.27 -12.38 3.77
N PRO A 959 -6.30 -13.47 4.56
CA PRO A 959 -5.11 -14.28 4.87
C PRO A 959 -4.45 -14.93 3.62
N THR A 960 -5.12 -14.91 2.47
CA THR A 960 -4.60 -15.41 1.18
C THR A 960 -3.79 -14.37 0.37
N ALA A 961 -3.67 -13.12 0.85
CA ALA A 961 -2.94 -12.07 0.13
C ALA A 961 -1.41 -12.32 0.11
N SER A 962 -0.78 -12.12 -1.05
CA SER A 962 0.65 -12.34 -1.24
C SER A 962 1.50 -11.23 -0.59
N PRO A 963 2.54 -11.57 0.19
CA PRO A 963 3.38 -10.55 0.81
C PRO A 963 4.38 -9.98 -0.20
N ILE A 964 4.43 -8.65 -0.27
CA ILE A 964 5.49 -7.89 -0.94
C ILE A 964 6.74 -7.99 -0.05
N ARG A 965 7.63 -8.95 -0.36
CA ARG A 965 8.95 -9.24 0.26
C ARG A 965 8.92 -9.96 1.62
N THR A 966 9.55 -11.14 1.73
CA THR A 966 9.80 -11.80 3.03
C THR A 966 11.18 -12.48 3.09
N GLY A 967 12.06 -11.96 3.96
CA GLY A 967 13.16 -12.69 4.62
C GLY A 967 12.82 -12.87 6.12
N PHE A 968 13.69 -13.55 6.89
CA PHE A 968 13.47 -13.94 8.30
C PHE A 968 13.15 -12.75 9.25
N LEU A 969 12.32 -12.97 10.28
CA LEU A 969 11.79 -11.90 11.16
C LEU A 969 12.39 -11.88 12.57
N VAL A 970 12.64 -13.05 13.19
CA VAL A 970 13.40 -13.21 14.45
C VAL A 970 14.30 -14.45 14.32
N SER A 971 15.59 -14.32 14.66
CA SER A 971 16.50 -15.46 14.80
C SER A 971 17.61 -15.16 15.81
N PHE A 972 17.73 -15.99 16.84
CA PHE A 972 18.78 -15.88 17.85
C PHE A 972 19.09 -17.21 18.50
N MET A 973 20.29 -17.36 19.04
CA MET A 973 20.63 -18.51 19.86
C MET A 973 20.28 -18.23 21.32
N VAL A 974 19.72 -19.23 21.98
CA VAL A 974 19.42 -19.20 23.41
C VAL A 974 20.11 -20.38 24.08
N ASP A 975 20.81 -20.11 25.18
CA ASP A 975 21.37 -21.14 26.05
C ASP A 975 20.59 -21.22 27.38
N ALA A 976 21.15 -21.91 28.38
CA ALA A 976 20.51 -22.08 29.69
C ALA A 976 20.25 -20.76 30.44
N ARG A 977 20.82 -19.62 30.02
CA ARG A 977 20.55 -18.28 30.59
C ARG A 977 19.27 -17.65 30.07
N GLY A 978 18.64 -18.22 29.04
CA GLY A 978 17.46 -17.64 28.41
C GLY A 978 17.79 -16.50 27.44
N GLY A 979 16.78 -15.89 26.86
CA GLY A 979 16.93 -14.77 25.93
C GLY A 979 15.61 -14.24 25.40
N SER A 980 15.60 -12.96 25.04
CA SER A 980 14.45 -12.23 24.51
C SER A 980 14.85 -11.52 23.23
N MET A 981 14.05 -11.62 22.17
CA MET A 981 14.29 -10.90 20.92
C MET A 981 12.99 -10.35 20.34
N ARG A 982 13.03 -9.06 19.99
CA ARG A 982 11.97 -8.37 19.24
C ARG A 982 12.21 -8.49 17.74
N GLY A 983 11.14 -8.61 16.96
CA GLY A 983 11.18 -8.67 15.51
C GLY A 983 11.69 -7.36 14.89
N SER A 984 12.60 -7.46 13.92
CA SER A 984 13.25 -6.29 13.31
C SER A 984 12.38 -5.50 12.33
N ARG A 985 11.29 -6.09 11.83
CA ARG A 985 10.45 -5.49 10.76
C ARG A 985 8.99 -5.22 11.16
N HIS A 986 8.55 -5.69 12.32
CA HIS A 986 7.19 -5.47 12.82
C HIS A 986 7.24 -5.14 14.32
N ASN A 987 6.81 -3.92 14.66
CA ASN A 987 6.60 -3.50 16.05
C ASN A 987 5.51 -4.40 16.65
N GLY A 988 5.85 -5.17 17.70
CA GLY A 988 4.91 -6.04 18.42
C GLY A 988 5.16 -7.55 18.31
N LEU A 989 6.08 -8.03 17.44
CA LEU A 989 6.52 -9.43 17.46
C LEU A 989 7.68 -9.60 18.45
N ARG A 990 7.56 -10.51 19.43
CA ARG A 990 8.62 -10.80 20.41
C ARG A 990 8.58 -12.26 20.83
N VAL A 991 9.76 -12.87 20.97
CA VAL A 991 9.93 -14.22 21.51
C VAL A 991 10.81 -14.15 22.75
N ILE A 992 10.34 -14.73 23.86
CA ILE A 992 11.01 -14.73 25.16
C ILE A 992 11.16 -16.16 25.63
N ILE A 993 12.40 -16.55 25.90
CA ILE A 993 12.77 -17.86 26.42
C ILE A 993 13.36 -17.67 27.82
N PRO A 994 12.63 -17.99 28.90
CA PRO A 994 13.10 -17.82 30.28
C PRO A 994 14.40 -18.57 30.62
N PRO A 995 15.19 -18.12 31.61
CA PRO A 995 16.37 -18.84 32.05
C PRO A 995 16.01 -20.26 32.51
N ARG A 996 16.90 -21.22 32.26
CA ARG A 996 16.75 -22.65 32.60
C ARG A 996 15.61 -23.38 31.87
N THR A 997 15.04 -22.81 30.80
CA THR A 997 14.00 -23.46 29.99
C THR A 997 14.55 -24.22 28.77
N CYS A 998 15.73 -23.87 28.26
CA CYS A 998 16.42 -24.62 27.20
C CYS A 998 17.33 -25.70 27.81
N ASN A 999 17.28 -26.92 27.25
CA ASN A 999 18.14 -28.05 27.64
C ASN A 999 19.54 -28.02 26.98
N ALA A 1000 19.68 -27.31 25.87
CA ALA A 1000 20.93 -27.11 25.13
C ALA A 1000 20.88 -25.78 24.36
N PRO A 1001 22.03 -25.23 23.92
CA PRO A 1001 22.06 -24.07 23.03
C PRO A 1001 21.19 -24.30 21.78
N THR A 1002 20.09 -23.56 21.68
CA THR A 1002 19.06 -23.78 20.66
C THR A 1002 18.87 -22.51 19.84
N ARG A 1003 18.87 -22.64 18.50
CA ARG A 1003 18.56 -21.53 17.59
C ARG A 1003 17.05 -21.37 17.47
N ILE A 1004 16.53 -20.30 18.05
CA ILE A 1004 15.12 -19.92 17.98
C ILE A 1004 14.89 -19.13 16.71
N THR A 1005 13.92 -19.54 15.90
CA THR A 1005 13.50 -18.82 14.68
C THR A 1005 12.00 -18.60 14.66
N CYS A 1006 11.57 -17.42 14.22
CA CYS A 1006 10.18 -17.12 13.94
C CYS A 1006 10.08 -16.40 12.60
N ARG A 1007 9.30 -16.97 11.67
CA ARG A 1007 9.13 -16.44 10.31
C ARG A 1007 7.67 -16.44 9.89
N LEU A 1008 7.31 -15.48 9.04
CA LEU A 1008 6.00 -15.46 8.41
C LEU A 1008 5.93 -16.51 7.31
N VAL A 1009 4.82 -17.25 7.21
CA VAL A 1009 4.62 -18.25 6.17
C VAL A 1009 3.81 -17.64 5.03
N LYS A 1010 4.28 -17.80 3.78
CA LYS A 1010 3.51 -17.43 2.59
C LYS A 1010 2.38 -18.44 2.39
N SER A 1011 1.16 -17.99 2.05
CA SER A 1011 -0.01 -18.85 1.82
C SER A 1011 0.28 -20.00 0.83
N GLN A 1012 1.06 -19.74 -0.23
CA GLN A 1012 1.46 -20.74 -1.24
C GLN A 1012 2.32 -21.92 -0.70
N LYS A 1013 2.88 -21.80 0.52
CA LYS A 1013 3.69 -22.85 1.16
C LYS A 1013 2.93 -23.64 2.23
N LEU A 1014 1.65 -23.35 2.47
CA LEU A 1014 0.80 -24.07 3.42
C LEU A 1014 0.03 -25.17 2.70
N VAL A 1015 0.29 -26.43 3.06
CA VAL A 1015 -0.41 -27.61 2.50
C VAL A 1015 -1.88 -27.62 2.91
N SER A 1016 -2.19 -27.18 4.14
CA SER A 1016 -3.54 -27.06 4.68
C SER A 1016 -3.68 -25.75 5.48
N PRO A 1017 -4.43 -24.75 4.99
CA PRO A 1017 -4.67 -23.52 5.75
C PRO A 1017 -5.58 -23.81 6.96
N PRO A 1018 -5.55 -22.94 8.01
CA PRO A 1018 -6.48 -23.08 9.12
C PRO A 1018 -7.93 -23.03 8.62
N PRO A 1019 -8.83 -23.90 9.10
CA PRO A 1019 -10.23 -23.91 8.66
C PRO A 1019 -10.94 -22.65 9.16
N LEU A 1020 -11.41 -21.81 8.25
CA LEU A 1020 -12.15 -20.59 8.54
C LEU A 1020 -13.62 -20.76 8.12
N VAL A 1021 -14.57 -20.49 9.01
CA VAL A 1021 -16.02 -20.54 8.75
C VAL A 1021 -16.52 -19.20 8.17
N GLU A 1022 -17.64 -19.19 7.43
CA GLU A 1022 -18.30 -17.95 6.98
C GLU A 1022 -18.55 -16.99 8.16
N GLY A 1023 -17.91 -15.81 8.13
CA GLY A 1023 -17.90 -14.84 9.22
C GLY A 1023 -16.59 -14.74 10.00
N GLU A 1024 -15.67 -15.71 9.89
CA GLU A 1024 -14.32 -15.68 10.47
C GLU A 1024 -13.35 -14.90 9.56
N GLY A 1025 -13.70 -13.64 9.27
CA GLY A 1025 -13.06 -12.86 8.20
C GLY A 1025 -11.74 -12.17 8.52
N LEU A 1026 -11.05 -12.44 9.66
CA LEU A 1026 -9.79 -11.75 9.99
C LEU A 1026 -8.83 -12.62 10.80
N ALA A 1027 -7.76 -13.11 10.16
CA ALA A 1027 -6.64 -13.78 10.83
C ALA A 1027 -5.40 -12.87 10.87
N SER A 1028 -4.66 -12.91 11.97
CA SER A 1028 -3.23 -12.61 11.95
C SER A 1028 -2.50 -13.65 11.08
N ARG A 1029 -1.42 -13.20 10.45
CA ARG A 1029 -0.60 -13.98 9.52
C ARG A 1029 -0.04 -15.25 10.20
N VAL A 1030 -0.02 -16.38 9.48
CA VAL A 1030 0.54 -17.66 9.97
C VAL A 1030 2.05 -17.52 10.18
N ILE A 1031 2.53 -17.91 11.35
CA ILE A 1031 3.96 -17.94 11.67
C ILE A 1031 4.46 -19.37 11.78
N ALA A 1032 5.70 -19.60 11.36
CA ALA A 1032 6.43 -20.83 11.60
C ALA A 1032 7.48 -20.59 12.68
N LEU A 1033 7.53 -21.48 13.66
CA LEU A 1033 8.53 -21.50 14.73
C LEU A 1033 9.54 -22.62 14.49
N GLY A 1034 10.80 -22.35 14.82
CA GLY A 1034 11.88 -23.32 14.75
C GLY A 1034 12.72 -23.32 16.05
N PRO A 1035 13.17 -24.51 16.52
CA PRO A 1035 12.97 -25.83 15.92
C PRO A 1035 11.55 -26.36 16.17
N ALA A 1036 10.89 -26.89 15.13
CA ALA A 1036 9.56 -27.48 15.27
C ALA A 1036 9.63 -28.76 16.11
N GLY A 1037 8.74 -28.91 17.08
CA GLY A 1037 8.75 -30.02 18.05
C GLY A 1037 9.74 -29.85 19.21
N ALA A 1038 10.44 -28.71 19.31
CA ALA A 1038 11.31 -28.44 20.45
C ALA A 1038 10.52 -28.43 21.77
N GLN A 1039 10.99 -29.20 22.75
CA GLN A 1039 10.44 -29.28 24.10
C GLN A 1039 11.27 -28.42 25.04
N PHE A 1040 10.63 -27.51 25.77
CA PHE A 1040 11.27 -26.67 26.77
C PHE A 1040 11.03 -27.23 28.17
N LEU A 1041 12.01 -27.07 29.05
CA LEU A 1041 11.95 -27.48 30.46
C LEU A 1041 10.97 -26.60 31.27
N GLY A 1042 10.58 -25.44 30.73
CA GLY A 1042 9.63 -24.51 31.31
C GLY A 1042 8.92 -23.67 30.23
N PRO A 1043 7.92 -22.86 30.62
CA PRO A 1043 7.07 -22.15 29.66
C PRO A 1043 7.83 -21.03 28.94
N VAL A 1044 7.57 -20.90 27.64
CA VAL A 1044 8.11 -19.86 26.75
C VAL A 1044 6.99 -18.94 26.26
N ILE A 1045 7.34 -17.68 25.99
CA ILE A 1045 6.36 -16.65 25.64
C ILE A 1045 6.59 -16.18 24.19
N VAL A 1046 5.52 -16.15 23.41
CA VAL A 1046 5.50 -15.63 22.03
C VAL A 1046 4.41 -14.57 21.92
N GLU A 1047 4.81 -13.33 21.68
CA GLU A 1047 3.92 -12.19 21.45
C GLU A 1047 3.82 -11.91 19.96
N ILE A 1048 2.61 -11.93 19.40
CA ILE A 1048 2.36 -11.81 17.96
C ILE A 1048 1.37 -10.69 17.70
N PRO A 1049 1.67 -9.72 16.80
CA PRO A 1049 0.70 -8.71 16.41
C PRO A 1049 -0.47 -9.35 15.66
N HIS A 1050 -1.69 -8.86 15.87
CA HIS A 1050 -2.88 -9.26 15.12
C HIS A 1050 -3.51 -8.07 14.41
N PHE A 1051 -4.12 -8.35 13.26
CA PHE A 1051 -4.80 -7.34 12.44
C PHE A 1051 -6.32 -7.41 12.56
N ALA A 1052 -6.83 -8.36 13.36
CA ALA A 1052 -8.24 -8.47 13.65
C ALA A 1052 -8.74 -7.26 14.47
N SER A 1053 -9.86 -6.68 14.05
CA SER A 1053 -10.60 -5.71 14.87
C SER A 1053 -11.51 -6.45 15.85
N VAL A 1054 -11.25 -6.28 17.14
CA VAL A 1054 -12.03 -6.84 18.26
C VAL A 1054 -12.85 -5.73 18.94
N GLU A 1055 -13.13 -4.63 18.24
CA GLU A 1055 -13.82 -3.46 18.78
C GLU A 1055 -15.30 -3.73 19.13
N HIS A 1056 -15.82 -4.91 18.77
CA HIS A 1056 -17.18 -5.35 19.10
C HIS A 1056 -17.14 -6.57 20.04
N PRO A 1057 -18.00 -6.61 21.09
CA PRO A 1057 -17.98 -7.66 22.12
C PRO A 1057 -18.46 -9.04 21.62
N ASP A 1058 -18.95 -9.12 20.38
CA ASP A 1058 -19.47 -10.32 19.72
C ASP A 1058 -18.37 -11.19 19.08
N ARG A 1059 -17.11 -10.73 19.10
CA ARG A 1059 -15.95 -11.46 18.55
C ARG A 1059 -14.88 -11.72 19.60
N GLU A 1060 -14.20 -12.85 19.46
CA GLU A 1060 -13.06 -13.22 20.29
C GLU A 1060 -11.83 -13.57 19.43
N LEU A 1061 -10.64 -13.47 20.03
CA LEU A 1061 -9.39 -13.94 19.43
C LEU A 1061 -9.06 -15.34 19.91
N VAL A 1062 -8.66 -16.20 18.97
CA VAL A 1062 -8.32 -17.59 19.23
C VAL A 1062 -6.98 -17.91 18.61
N ILE A 1063 -6.14 -18.64 19.33
CA ILE A 1063 -4.86 -19.12 18.82
C ILE A 1063 -5.04 -20.54 18.33
N LEU A 1064 -4.74 -20.79 17.06
CA LEU A 1064 -4.64 -22.13 16.49
C LEU A 1064 -3.18 -22.57 16.42
N ARG A 1065 -2.91 -23.82 16.78
CA ARG A 1065 -1.62 -24.51 16.61
C ARG A 1065 -1.75 -25.64 15.60
N SER A 1066 -0.70 -25.86 14.81
CA SER A 1066 -0.55 -27.04 13.98
C SER A 1066 0.84 -27.64 14.18
N ASP A 1067 0.88 -28.88 14.68
CA ASP A 1067 2.14 -29.55 15.00
C ASP A 1067 2.79 -30.17 13.76
N ASN A 1068 1.98 -30.57 12.78
CA ASN A 1068 2.40 -31.29 11.57
C ASN A 1068 2.12 -30.54 10.25
N GLY A 1069 1.50 -29.35 10.32
CA GLY A 1069 1.16 -28.54 9.15
C GLY A 1069 -0.08 -28.96 8.35
N SER A 1070 -0.75 -30.05 8.75
CA SER A 1070 -1.96 -30.56 8.08
C SER A 1070 -3.22 -30.45 8.95
N VAL A 1071 -3.09 -30.57 10.27
CA VAL A 1071 -4.21 -30.51 11.22
C VAL A 1071 -4.07 -29.29 12.14
N TRP A 1072 -5.15 -28.55 12.31
CA TRP A 1072 -5.23 -27.36 13.17
C TRP A 1072 -6.07 -27.64 14.41
N LYS A 1073 -5.59 -27.20 15.58
CA LYS A 1073 -6.30 -27.31 16.86
C LYS A 1073 -6.16 -26.02 17.65
N GLU A 1074 -7.13 -25.73 18.52
CA GLU A 1074 -7.08 -24.57 19.41
C GLU A 1074 -5.98 -24.74 20.47
N HIS A 1075 -5.08 -23.76 20.57
CA HIS A 1075 -4.03 -23.70 21.59
C HIS A 1075 -4.61 -23.11 22.88
N ARG A 1076 -4.51 -23.86 23.98
CA ARG A 1076 -4.95 -23.41 25.30
C ARG A 1076 -3.75 -22.98 26.14
N ASN A 1077 -3.67 -21.70 26.48
CA ASN A 1077 -2.74 -21.22 27.49
C ASN A 1077 -3.13 -21.84 28.85
N ARG A 1078 -2.24 -22.64 29.45
CA ARG A 1078 -2.48 -23.28 30.76
C ARG A 1078 -1.99 -22.47 31.96
N CYS A 1079 -1.35 -21.32 31.74
CA CYS A 1079 -0.83 -20.44 32.81
C CYS A 1079 -1.76 -19.24 33.03
N GLY A 1080 -2.08 -18.96 34.29
CA GLY A 1080 -2.81 -17.75 34.70
C GLY A 1080 -1.90 -16.52 34.74
N THR A 1081 -2.51 -15.33 34.88
CA THR A 1081 -1.79 -14.04 34.94
C THR A 1081 -0.81 -13.95 36.10
N GLU A 1082 -1.13 -14.56 37.26
CA GLU A 1082 -0.26 -14.57 38.45
C GLU A 1082 1.02 -15.43 38.26
N THR A 1083 1.03 -16.35 37.30
CA THR A 1083 2.18 -17.22 37.02
C THR A 1083 3.18 -16.56 36.06
N LEU A 1084 2.79 -15.52 35.32
CA LEU A 1084 3.62 -14.87 34.30
C LEU A 1084 4.81 -14.10 34.88
N GLU A 1085 4.64 -13.44 36.04
CA GLU A 1085 5.73 -12.75 36.73
C GLU A 1085 6.77 -13.75 37.27
N GLN A 1086 6.31 -14.90 37.77
CA GLN A 1086 7.19 -15.99 38.23
C GLN A 1086 8.00 -16.63 37.10
N ILE A 1087 7.44 -16.67 35.88
CA ILE A 1087 8.10 -17.19 34.68
C ILE A 1087 9.31 -16.33 34.27
N LEU A 1088 9.31 -15.03 34.58
CA LEU A 1088 10.38 -14.10 34.23
C LEU A 1088 11.45 -13.90 35.31
N ASN A 1089 11.34 -14.60 36.44
CA ASN A 1089 12.30 -14.51 37.53
C ASN A 1089 13.75 -14.74 37.04
N GLY A 1090 14.56 -13.68 37.06
CA GLY A 1090 15.95 -13.69 36.60
C GLY A 1090 16.21 -13.05 35.24
N MET A 1091 15.20 -12.45 34.58
CA MET A 1091 15.37 -11.59 33.41
C MET A 1091 14.95 -10.14 33.70
N ASP A 1092 15.68 -9.19 33.12
CA ASP A 1092 15.38 -7.76 33.14
C ASP A 1092 14.45 -7.39 31.96
N GLU A 1093 13.24 -7.92 31.99
CA GLU A 1093 12.27 -7.79 30.89
C GLU A 1093 10.84 -7.63 31.42
N ASP A 1094 10.23 -6.48 31.16
CA ASP A 1094 8.84 -6.21 31.54
C ASP A 1094 7.84 -6.78 30.52
N LEU A 1095 6.68 -7.21 31.02
CA LEU A 1095 5.54 -7.62 30.20
C LEU A 1095 4.46 -6.54 30.21
N ASP A 1096 4.03 -6.13 29.02
CA ASP A 1096 2.87 -5.25 28.86
C ASP A 1096 1.63 -5.89 29.52
N CYS A 1097 0.78 -5.06 30.14
CA CYS A 1097 -0.50 -5.49 30.71
C CYS A 1097 -1.51 -5.86 29.59
N ARG A 1098 -2.58 -6.57 29.94
CA ARG A 1098 -3.58 -7.02 28.96
C ARG A 1098 -4.20 -5.85 28.17
N GLU A 1099 -4.47 -4.74 28.83
CA GLU A 1099 -5.06 -3.54 28.22
C GLU A 1099 -4.08 -2.85 27.25
N GLU A 1100 -2.79 -2.87 27.55
CA GLU A 1100 -1.75 -2.35 26.66
C GLU A 1100 -1.51 -3.24 25.46
N LEU A 1101 -1.54 -4.57 25.65
CA LEU A 1101 -1.48 -5.53 24.55
C LEU A 1101 -2.68 -5.38 23.61
N GLU A 1102 -3.88 -5.17 24.14
CA GLU A 1102 -5.08 -4.89 23.34
C GLU A 1102 -4.95 -3.57 22.57
N ARG A 1103 -4.42 -2.50 23.21
CA ARG A 1103 -4.14 -1.21 22.55
C ARG A 1103 -3.08 -1.34 21.44
N LYS A 1104 -2.04 -2.16 21.66
CA LYS A 1104 -0.97 -2.45 20.70
C LYS A 1104 -1.37 -3.50 19.66
N ARG A 1105 -2.56 -4.11 19.79
CA ARG A 1105 -3.07 -5.24 18.98
C ARG A 1105 -2.08 -6.41 18.94
N VAL A 1106 -1.62 -6.86 20.11
CA VAL A 1106 -0.67 -7.96 20.28
C VAL A 1106 -1.33 -9.08 21.09
N SER A 1107 -1.20 -10.32 20.62
CA SER A 1107 -1.66 -11.53 21.32
C SER A 1107 -0.48 -12.28 21.93
N ARG A 1108 -0.59 -12.67 23.21
CA ARG A 1108 0.44 -13.40 23.95
C ARG A 1108 0.10 -14.90 24.02
N ILE A 1109 1.04 -15.72 23.55
CA ILE A 1109 0.98 -17.18 23.55
C ILE A 1109 1.99 -17.69 24.57
N VAL A 1110 1.57 -18.63 25.42
CA VAL A 1110 2.45 -19.27 26.40
C VAL A 1110 2.44 -20.77 26.13
N SER A 1111 3.58 -21.32 25.73
CA SER A 1111 3.71 -22.72 25.32
C SER A 1111 4.88 -23.40 26.04
N MET A 1112 4.84 -24.73 26.17
CA MET A 1112 5.98 -25.55 26.64
C MET A 1112 6.76 -26.15 25.47
N ASP A 1113 6.24 -25.98 24.25
CA ASP A 1113 6.77 -26.56 23.04
C ASP A 1113 6.52 -25.64 21.83
N PHE A 1114 7.33 -25.81 20.78
CA PHE A 1114 7.13 -25.12 19.51
C PHE A 1114 6.39 -25.99 18.49
N PRO A 1115 5.14 -25.66 18.12
CA PRO A 1115 4.48 -26.29 16.98
C PRO A 1115 5.11 -25.82 15.66
N LEU A 1116 4.83 -26.54 14.58
CA LEU A 1116 5.26 -26.11 13.25
C LEU A 1116 4.66 -24.76 12.88
N TYR A 1117 3.37 -24.53 13.20
CA TYR A 1117 2.69 -23.26 12.94
C TYR A 1117 1.81 -22.77 14.10
N PHE A 1118 1.77 -21.45 14.27
CA PHE A 1118 0.73 -20.73 15.02
C PHE A 1118 -0.03 -19.78 14.10
N ALA A 1119 -1.32 -19.61 14.38
CA ALA A 1119 -2.17 -18.60 13.75
C ALA A 1119 -3.08 -17.96 14.81
N VAL A 1120 -3.18 -16.62 14.82
CA VAL A 1120 -4.14 -15.91 15.66
C VAL A 1120 -5.33 -15.54 14.79
N ILE A 1121 -6.53 -16.03 15.10
CA ILE A 1121 -7.74 -15.81 14.30
C ILE A 1121 -8.79 -15.06 15.12
N SER A 1122 -9.65 -14.29 14.45
CA SER A 1122 -10.86 -13.74 15.05
C SER A 1122 -12.08 -14.57 14.63
N ARG A 1123 -12.84 -15.04 15.62
CA ARG A 1123 -14.12 -15.73 15.42
C ARG A 1123 -15.23 -15.06 16.21
N ILE A 1124 -16.47 -15.42 15.92
CA ILE A 1124 -17.63 -15.03 16.73
C ILE A 1124 -17.50 -15.69 18.10
N ARG A 1125 -17.78 -14.94 19.16
CA ARG A 1125 -17.65 -15.41 20.54
C ARG A 1125 -18.52 -16.65 20.77
N GLN A 1126 -17.91 -17.69 21.35
CA GLN A 1126 -18.57 -18.96 21.65
C GLN A 1126 -18.45 -19.28 23.14
N ASP A 1127 -19.58 -19.33 23.84
CA ASP A 1127 -19.61 -19.75 25.24
C ASP A 1127 -19.76 -21.28 25.27
N SER A 1128 -18.80 -22.00 25.87
CA SER A 1128 -18.77 -23.46 25.83
C SER A 1128 -18.73 -24.08 27.22
N ASP A 1129 -19.48 -25.16 27.42
CA ASP A 1129 -19.41 -25.97 28.64
C ASP A 1129 -19.42 -27.48 28.35
N TRP A 1130 -19.04 -28.29 29.33
CA TRP A 1130 -19.03 -29.75 29.25
C TRP A 1130 -20.35 -30.33 29.74
N ILE A 1131 -21.16 -30.82 28.79
CA ILE A 1131 -22.47 -31.39 29.09
C ILE A 1131 -22.34 -32.92 29.08
N GLY A 1132 -22.68 -33.55 30.21
CA GLY A 1132 -22.74 -34.99 30.37
C GLY A 1132 -24.15 -35.57 30.22
N PRO A 1133 -24.31 -36.90 30.38
CA PRO A 1133 -25.60 -37.58 30.35
C PRO A 1133 -26.62 -37.05 31.37
N GLU A 1134 -26.15 -36.41 32.43
CA GLU A 1134 -26.94 -35.72 33.45
C GLU A 1134 -27.68 -34.46 32.94
N GLY A 1135 -27.36 -33.96 31.74
CA GLY A 1135 -27.87 -32.69 31.23
C GLY A 1135 -27.11 -31.47 31.78
N GLY A 1136 -27.44 -30.27 31.32
CA GLY A 1136 -26.78 -29.04 31.77
C GLY A 1136 -27.21 -27.79 31.00
N VAL A 1137 -26.74 -26.61 31.41
CA VAL A 1137 -27.15 -25.32 30.81
C VAL A 1137 -25.92 -24.55 30.36
N VAL A 1138 -25.96 -23.99 29.15
CA VAL A 1138 -24.94 -23.08 28.62
C VAL A 1138 -25.55 -21.69 28.47
N ASN A 1139 -24.98 -20.70 29.17
CA ASN A 1139 -25.44 -19.31 29.15
C ASN A 1139 -24.57 -18.47 28.22
N SER A 1140 -25.17 -17.52 27.49
CA SER A 1140 -24.41 -16.57 26.68
C SER A 1140 -23.87 -15.41 27.51
N SER A 1141 -22.57 -15.13 27.38
CA SER A 1141 -21.92 -13.97 27.97
C SER A 1141 -22.21 -12.67 27.21
N LEU A 1142 -22.61 -12.74 25.93
CA LEU A 1142 -22.92 -11.59 25.07
C LEU A 1142 -24.32 -11.03 25.27
N VAL A 1143 -25.30 -11.92 25.49
CA VAL A 1143 -26.69 -11.58 25.80
C VAL A 1143 -27.12 -12.47 26.96
N PRO A 1144 -27.06 -11.97 28.22
CA PRO A 1144 -27.33 -12.78 29.41
C PRO A 1144 -28.72 -13.43 29.46
N LEU A 1145 -29.65 -12.96 28.64
CA LEU A 1145 -31.01 -13.50 28.48
C LEU A 1145 -31.06 -14.78 27.62
N VAL A 1146 -29.99 -15.11 26.89
CA VAL A 1146 -29.92 -16.29 26.02
C VAL A 1146 -29.23 -17.43 26.76
N GLN A 1147 -29.97 -18.50 27.01
CA GLN A 1147 -29.47 -19.74 27.62
C GLN A 1147 -29.97 -20.95 26.81
N THR A 1148 -29.14 -21.99 26.71
CA THR A 1148 -29.51 -23.27 26.13
C THR A 1148 -29.46 -24.35 27.20
N SER A 1149 -30.61 -24.97 27.50
CA SER A 1149 -30.71 -26.07 28.46
C SER A 1149 -30.80 -27.41 27.76
N PHE A 1150 -29.92 -28.34 28.13
CA PHE A 1150 -29.89 -29.71 27.63
C PHE A 1150 -30.53 -30.65 28.66
N PRO A 1151 -31.63 -31.36 28.32
CA PRO A 1151 -32.26 -32.30 29.22
C PRO A 1151 -31.39 -33.54 29.48
N GLN A 1152 -31.70 -34.26 30.55
CA GLN A 1152 -31.02 -35.49 30.92
C GLN A 1152 -31.11 -36.52 29.77
N SER A 1153 -30.00 -37.19 29.46
CA SER A 1153 -29.80 -38.11 28.32
C SER A 1153 -29.71 -37.46 26.92
N ALA A 1154 -29.66 -36.13 26.80
CA ALA A 1154 -29.45 -35.46 25.51
C ALA A 1154 -28.07 -35.77 24.89
N VAL A 1155 -27.08 -36.14 25.71
CA VAL A 1155 -25.73 -36.50 25.28
C VAL A 1155 -25.33 -37.82 25.93
N THR A 1156 -24.87 -38.80 25.15
CA THR A 1156 -24.54 -40.15 25.67
C THR A 1156 -23.17 -40.23 26.34
N LYS A 1157 -22.33 -39.21 26.15
CA LYS A 1157 -21.00 -39.05 26.75
C LYS A 1157 -20.79 -37.58 27.10
N LYS A 1158 -19.81 -37.28 27.95
CA LYS A 1158 -19.46 -35.89 28.28
C LYS A 1158 -18.85 -35.21 27.06
N VAL A 1159 -19.61 -34.34 26.39
CA VAL A 1159 -19.19 -33.62 25.18
C VAL A 1159 -19.19 -32.12 25.46
N ARG A 1160 -18.24 -31.41 24.85
CA ARG A 1160 -18.19 -29.95 24.93
C ARG A 1160 -19.15 -29.36 23.91
N LEU A 1161 -20.17 -28.65 24.38
CA LEU A 1161 -21.13 -27.95 23.54
C LEU A 1161 -20.85 -26.44 23.62
N ALA A 1162 -20.96 -25.76 22.48
CA ALA A 1162 -20.71 -24.33 22.36
C ALA A 1162 -21.99 -23.61 21.89
N LEU A 1163 -22.31 -22.51 22.56
CA LEU A 1163 -23.40 -21.61 22.22
C LEU A 1163 -22.84 -20.37 21.53
N GLN A 1164 -23.35 -20.08 20.33
CA GLN A 1164 -23.00 -18.90 19.55
C GLN A 1164 -24.22 -17.99 19.46
N VAL A 1165 -24.09 -16.74 19.89
CA VAL A 1165 -25.16 -15.74 19.83
C VAL A 1165 -24.72 -14.62 18.92
N GLN A 1166 -25.51 -14.33 17.88
CA GLN A 1166 -25.27 -13.22 16.95
C GLN A 1166 -26.36 -12.18 17.15
N ARG A 1167 -25.98 -10.91 17.37
CA ARG A 1167 -26.95 -9.81 17.31
C ARG A 1167 -27.34 -9.62 15.85
N GLY A 1168 -28.59 -9.93 15.50
CA GLY A 1168 -29.11 -9.65 14.16
C GLY A 1168 -28.98 -8.15 13.87
N GLY A 1169 -28.31 -7.81 12.77
CA GLY A 1169 -28.18 -6.42 12.35
C GLY A 1169 -29.54 -5.83 12.00
N ALA A 1170 -29.87 -4.72 12.64
CA ALA A 1170 -30.85 -3.75 12.17
C ALA A 1170 -30.10 -2.48 11.72
#